data_AF-N0AWN8-F1
#
_entry.id   AF-N0AWN8-F1
#
_cell.length_a   1.000
_cell.length_b   1.000
_cell.length_c   1.000
_cell.angle_alpha   90.00
_cell.angle_beta   90.00
_cell.angle_gamma   90.00
#
_symmetry.space_group_name_H-M   'P 1'
#
loop_
_entity.id
_entity.type
_entity.pdbx_description
1 polymer ?
#
loop_
_entity_poly.entity_id
_entity_poly.type
_entity_poly.pdbx_seq_one_letter_code
_entity_poly.pdbx_strand_id
1 'polypeptide(L)'
;MELSGKRFCMVSDKEQMLQIMHLNNVPCIEVVDPTASKYPLIGRRFGHHGGKDLAIINTAEEAVDDGYDYFTKLYAIENEYCLEIEGLTVKTAQIAVGKQVIFYEIPIRTTEFGWNWQDVDINSLSPEWIDLAIRALYVTGLTYGFVKIGQLSSQTMIVTDINSGSTHFTETTMKPSLPFTMGADIEFMVSCDEQLLPASTFFSLQGGVGCDERQIEQDSGEYALAEIRPEKAETPQELFDHIKDLIGKASEMVPYENVEFRAGSMPFSGYQCGGHIHFGLPLSLSILRALDHYLAVPFAMVEDPRKARLRRKTKHGGFGRYRVKSYGFEYLTLSSWILDPKLASSILSLAKLIATHHHELDSQFLFHPLVQRAYYQGNHIFLKGLWGEIKARLMKTSSYSQYAQELSFLYDAIENGYSFAESSDIRRNWGFTAVKQSYDPGDVIQIPKKTRLKFNLKEGMTATIRAGNRISLATIHAYPFSFRNSNVVQLSKALRERLALPKDWNPKVTSANGVLSLGPIIGILAARPFERQTTYFQHLSRLAAEKQMLVYVFEPQDIMWDQQLIKGTTLNGDGLFPFPAVIYDRIFLGGKKNVVIDEARVKLQSVFHIPFVNPLTLFRLTGDKWDSHQLLTKEYNDVLPDSRLLQQSSDITDMLDQYGEIFLKPIGGALSMGVIRVIRRPTGIFWLSIKQKVFHKLTHINELFVLIAPLIKVNTYLVQEGIRKKQLNGKNIEIRVYMQKNGLQKWFRTGMVGRLTNEDVLTEETEVNMRMSKVMSQLYSDLTERRYIMNQLATISRNIVTTIENEVGSFGELAVDFCIDQYDSIKLLEVNSKPDNLFSQIRAYQLRNLAGIRLLNYAASLAGYEGEDQKV
;
A
#
# COMPACT_ATOMS: atom_id res chain seq x y z
N MET A 1 -23.74 24.38 -20.29
CA MET A 1 -22.30 24.59 -20.59
C MET A 1 -22.20 24.78 -22.08
N GLU A 2 -21.91 26.00 -22.55
CA GLU A 2 -21.67 26.28 -23.97
C GLU A 2 -20.35 25.63 -24.41
N LEU A 3 -20.38 24.33 -24.69
CA LEU A 3 -19.30 23.59 -25.37
C LEU A 3 -19.43 23.71 -26.90
N SER A 4 -20.50 24.35 -27.40
CA SER A 4 -20.82 24.52 -28.82
C SER A 4 -20.28 25.85 -29.34
N GLY A 5 -19.11 25.85 -30.01
CA GLY A 5 -18.76 27.03 -30.81
C GLY A 5 -17.34 27.10 -31.35
N LYS A 6 -16.35 26.48 -30.69
CA LYS A 6 -14.98 26.42 -31.22
C LYS A 6 -14.57 24.95 -31.35
N ARG A 7 -14.21 24.53 -32.57
CA ARG A 7 -13.51 23.26 -32.82
C ARG A 7 -12.20 23.33 -32.02
N PHE A 8 -12.19 22.77 -30.82
CA PHE A 8 -10.97 22.66 -30.03
C PHE A 8 -10.08 21.64 -30.75
N CYS A 9 -8.97 22.09 -31.32
CA CYS A 9 -7.99 21.20 -31.94
C CYS A 9 -6.99 20.78 -30.88
N MET A 10 -7.12 19.57 -30.32
CA MET A 10 -6.20 19.05 -29.30
C MET A 10 -4.74 19.03 -29.79
N VAL A 11 -4.52 18.99 -31.10
CA VAL A 11 -3.22 18.91 -31.75
C VAL A 11 -2.42 20.22 -31.65
N SER A 12 -3.08 21.36 -31.42
CA SER A 12 -2.38 22.63 -31.20
C SER A 12 -1.78 22.76 -29.79
N ASP A 13 -2.18 21.88 -28.86
CA ASP A 13 -1.66 21.81 -27.49
C ASP A 13 -1.03 20.43 -27.27
N LYS A 14 0.28 20.32 -27.56
CA LYS A 14 1.01 19.05 -27.49
C LYS A 14 1.09 18.48 -26.08
N GLU A 15 1.14 19.31 -25.04
CA GLU A 15 1.13 18.84 -23.65
C GLU A 15 -0.20 18.14 -23.36
N GLN A 16 -1.31 18.82 -23.66
CA GLN A 16 -2.64 18.28 -23.43
C GLN A 16 -2.90 17.02 -24.27
N MET A 17 -2.43 16.98 -25.52
CA MET A 17 -2.51 15.79 -26.37
C MET A 17 -1.79 14.60 -25.74
N LEU A 18 -0.55 14.76 -25.25
CA LEU A 18 0.19 13.71 -24.57
C LEU A 18 -0.53 13.24 -23.29
N GLN A 19 -1.06 14.18 -22.50
CA GLN A 19 -1.84 13.85 -21.31
C GLN A 19 -3.11 13.04 -21.64
N ILE A 20 -3.80 13.36 -22.74
CA ILE A 20 -4.99 12.63 -23.18
C ILE A 20 -4.62 11.25 -23.73
N MET A 21 -3.53 11.12 -24.49
CA MET A 21 -3.04 9.81 -24.94
C MET A 21 -2.71 8.91 -23.75
N HIS A 22 -1.98 9.45 -22.76
CA HIS A 22 -1.68 8.74 -21.52
C HIS A 22 -2.97 8.32 -20.79
N LEU A 23 -3.94 9.22 -20.67
CA LEU A 23 -5.25 8.92 -20.08
C LEU A 23 -5.97 7.77 -20.80
N ASN A 24 -5.85 7.70 -22.13
CA ASN A 24 -6.43 6.64 -22.95
C ASN A 24 -5.62 5.33 -22.95
N ASN A 25 -4.54 5.22 -22.16
CA ASN A 25 -3.58 4.11 -22.20
C ASN A 25 -3.06 3.85 -23.63
N VAL A 26 -2.72 4.93 -24.34
CA VAL A 26 -1.94 4.89 -25.58
C VAL A 26 -0.48 5.08 -25.17
N PRO A 27 0.42 4.09 -25.38
CA PRO A 27 1.85 4.25 -25.13
C PRO A 27 2.39 5.47 -25.87
N CYS A 28 2.86 6.48 -25.15
CA CYS A 28 3.40 7.71 -25.71
C CYS A 28 4.53 8.27 -24.85
N ILE A 29 5.22 9.29 -25.34
CA ILE A 29 6.17 10.07 -24.53
C ILE A 29 5.45 10.62 -23.29
N GLU A 30 6.11 10.54 -22.13
CA GLU A 30 5.54 10.90 -20.83
C GLU A 30 5.83 12.37 -20.50
N VAL A 31 4.78 13.11 -20.14
CA VAL A 31 4.89 14.47 -19.57
C VAL A 31 5.27 14.34 -18.09
N VAL A 32 6.26 15.11 -17.65
CA VAL A 32 6.84 14.98 -16.31
C VAL A 32 6.93 16.31 -15.58
N ASP A 33 6.91 16.26 -14.25
CA ASP A 33 7.20 17.42 -13.39
C ASP A 33 8.72 17.55 -13.24
N PRO A 34 9.34 18.66 -13.68
CA PRO A 34 10.79 18.84 -13.60
C PRO A 34 11.31 18.82 -12.14
N THR A 35 10.51 19.19 -11.15
CA THR A 35 10.94 19.27 -9.75
C THR A 35 11.01 17.90 -9.05
N ALA A 36 10.29 16.91 -9.56
CA ALA A 36 10.17 15.57 -8.98
C ALA A 36 10.78 14.44 -9.83
N SER A 37 11.40 14.79 -10.96
CA SER A 37 11.87 13.83 -11.97
C SER A 37 13.37 13.59 -11.94
N LYS A 38 13.80 12.52 -12.62
CA LYS A 38 15.22 12.22 -12.88
C LYS A 38 15.63 12.86 -14.20
N TYR A 39 16.82 13.47 -14.21
CA TYR A 39 17.44 14.09 -15.38
C TYR A 39 18.33 13.11 -16.15
N PRO A 40 18.54 13.29 -17.47
CA PRO A 40 18.08 14.42 -18.30
C PRO A 40 16.61 14.33 -18.75
N LEU A 41 15.99 15.49 -19.00
CA LEU A 41 14.63 15.69 -19.50
C LEU A 41 14.64 16.42 -20.84
N ILE A 42 13.49 16.51 -21.51
CA ILE A 42 13.29 17.34 -22.70
C ILE A 42 12.34 18.50 -22.35
N GLY A 43 12.84 19.73 -22.37
CA GLY A 43 12.05 20.95 -22.28
C GLY A 43 11.40 21.27 -23.63
N ARG A 44 10.13 21.68 -23.62
CA ARG A 44 9.33 21.98 -24.82
C ARG A 44 8.63 23.32 -24.69
N ARG A 45 8.53 24.10 -25.77
CA ARG A 45 7.70 25.32 -25.84
C ARG A 45 6.42 25.09 -26.66
N PHE A 46 5.36 25.85 -26.38
CA PHE A 46 4.10 25.78 -27.13
C PHE A 46 4.29 26.33 -28.55
N GLY A 47 3.91 25.55 -29.56
CA GLY A 47 3.95 25.94 -30.97
C GLY A 47 4.27 24.79 -31.93
N HIS A 48 4.22 25.05 -33.23
CA HIS A 48 4.63 24.11 -34.28
C HIS A 48 5.97 24.56 -34.87
N HIS A 49 7.08 24.36 -34.14
CA HIS A 49 8.40 24.83 -34.56
C HIS A 49 9.27 23.76 -35.23
N GLY A 50 8.69 22.62 -35.62
CA GLY A 50 9.42 21.53 -36.27
C GLY A 50 10.56 20.94 -35.42
N GLY A 51 10.45 21.03 -34.08
CA GLY A 51 11.46 20.52 -33.15
C GLY A 51 12.55 21.51 -32.73
N LYS A 52 12.53 22.75 -33.26
CA LYS A 52 13.46 23.83 -32.87
C LYS A 52 13.15 24.44 -31.49
N ASP A 53 12.05 24.02 -30.90
CA ASP A 53 11.50 24.40 -29.60
C ASP A 53 11.87 23.41 -28.48
N LEU A 54 12.74 22.45 -28.76
CA LEU A 54 13.22 21.44 -27.81
C LEU A 54 14.62 21.74 -27.29
N ALA A 55 14.84 21.43 -26.02
CA ALA A 55 16.18 21.31 -25.44
C ALA A 55 16.29 20.13 -24.48
N ILE A 56 17.48 19.53 -24.41
CA ILE A 56 17.81 18.56 -23.37
C ILE A 56 18.18 19.34 -22.12
N ILE A 57 17.48 19.07 -21.03
CA ILE A 57 17.67 19.69 -19.72
C ILE A 57 18.36 18.68 -18.83
N ASN A 58 19.50 19.03 -18.25
CA ASN A 58 20.35 18.10 -17.52
C ASN A 58 20.22 18.24 -15.99
N THR A 59 19.67 19.36 -15.52
CA THR A 59 19.55 19.67 -14.08
C THR A 59 18.22 20.31 -13.73
N ALA A 60 17.85 20.26 -12.45
CA ALA A 60 16.62 20.88 -11.96
C ALA A 60 16.70 22.41 -11.99
N GLU A 61 17.89 22.96 -11.77
CA GLU A 61 18.15 24.39 -11.89
C GLU A 61 17.90 24.89 -13.32
N GLU A 62 18.44 24.20 -14.34
CA GLU A 62 18.18 24.53 -15.76
C GLU A 62 16.69 24.51 -16.12
N ALA A 63 15.92 23.56 -15.56
CA ALA A 63 14.49 23.45 -15.83
C ALA A 63 13.68 24.62 -15.25
N VAL A 64 14.10 25.18 -14.12
CA VAL A 64 13.43 26.34 -13.49
C VAL A 64 13.78 27.63 -14.22
N ASP A 65 15.01 27.75 -14.71
CA ASP A 65 15.53 29.01 -15.24
C ASP A 65 15.15 29.25 -16.73
N ASP A 66 14.93 28.20 -17.54
CA ASP A 66 14.88 28.33 -19.01
C ASP A 66 13.49 28.60 -19.66
N GLY A 67 12.42 28.78 -18.88
CA GLY A 67 11.11 29.24 -19.41
C GLY A 67 10.51 28.32 -20.50
N TYR A 68 10.68 27.00 -20.37
CA TYR A 68 9.94 26.01 -21.17
C TYR A 68 8.51 25.87 -20.63
N ASP A 69 7.57 25.57 -21.53
CA ASP A 69 6.15 25.47 -21.20
C ASP A 69 5.79 24.15 -20.53
N TYR A 70 6.40 23.04 -20.98
CA TYR A 70 6.24 21.71 -20.37
C TYR A 70 7.46 20.82 -20.62
N PHE A 71 7.57 19.75 -19.84
CA PHE A 71 8.71 18.83 -19.87
C PHE A 71 8.27 17.41 -20.16
N THR A 72 9.10 16.68 -20.90
CA THR A 72 8.88 15.26 -21.21
C THR A 72 10.10 14.42 -20.88
N LYS A 73 9.88 13.14 -20.58
CA LYS A 73 10.95 12.18 -20.34
C LYS A 73 11.75 11.93 -21.63
N LEU A 74 13.07 11.88 -21.52
CA LEU A 74 13.94 11.48 -22.63
C LEU A 74 13.84 9.96 -22.87
N TYR A 75 13.51 9.57 -24.10
CA TYR A 75 13.47 8.17 -24.54
C TYR A 75 14.53 7.95 -25.63
N ALA A 76 15.34 6.90 -25.50
CA ALA A 76 16.23 6.46 -26.56
C ALA A 76 15.44 5.68 -27.61
N ILE A 77 15.29 6.27 -28.80
CA ILE A 77 14.51 5.70 -29.90
C ILE A 77 15.48 5.14 -30.94
N GLU A 78 15.39 3.84 -31.22
CA GLU A 78 16.25 3.14 -32.20
C GLU A 78 15.77 3.42 -33.63
N ASN A 79 14.50 3.18 -33.88
CA ASN A 79 13.83 3.43 -35.17
C ASN A 79 12.60 4.30 -34.96
N GLU A 80 12.32 5.22 -35.89
CA GLU A 80 11.08 5.99 -35.88
C GLU A 80 10.36 5.81 -37.21
N TYR A 81 9.05 5.57 -37.14
CA TYR A 81 8.17 5.44 -38.29
C TYR A 81 7.14 6.57 -38.29
N CYS A 82 6.77 7.04 -39.47
CA CYS A 82 5.68 7.99 -39.69
C CYS A 82 4.60 7.30 -40.51
N LEU A 83 3.39 7.19 -39.96
CA LEU A 83 2.26 6.55 -40.61
C LEU A 83 1.23 7.62 -40.97
N GLU A 84 0.84 7.66 -42.24
CA GLU A 84 -0.28 8.45 -42.71
C GLU A 84 -1.57 7.65 -42.53
N ILE A 85 -2.52 8.23 -41.81
CA ILE A 85 -3.76 7.55 -41.43
C ILE A 85 -4.95 8.34 -41.95
N GLU A 86 -5.85 7.63 -42.61
CA GLU A 86 -7.12 8.12 -43.12
C GLU A 86 -8.25 7.27 -42.52
N GLY A 87 -9.05 7.88 -41.65
CA GLY A 87 -10.08 7.18 -40.90
C GLY A 87 -9.49 6.09 -39.98
N LEU A 88 -9.73 4.83 -40.33
CA LEU A 88 -9.23 3.64 -39.62
C LEU A 88 -8.25 2.83 -40.48
N THR A 89 -7.59 3.47 -41.45
CA THR A 89 -6.68 2.81 -42.40
C THR A 89 -5.37 3.56 -42.52
N VAL A 90 -4.25 2.84 -42.49
CA VAL A 90 -2.92 3.39 -42.80
C VAL A 90 -2.76 3.39 -44.32
N LYS A 91 -2.43 4.55 -44.89
CA LYS A 91 -2.28 4.74 -46.35
C LYS A 91 -0.84 4.64 -46.82
N THR A 92 0.07 5.23 -46.06
CA THR A 92 1.51 5.20 -46.31
C THR A 92 2.25 5.03 -44.99
N ALA A 93 3.44 4.44 -45.06
CA ALA A 93 4.34 4.32 -43.92
C ALA A 93 5.77 4.64 -44.37
N GLN A 94 6.47 5.38 -43.53
CA GLN A 94 7.84 5.80 -43.79
C GLN A 94 8.71 5.56 -42.56
N ILE A 95 9.99 5.29 -42.76
CA ILE A 95 11.00 5.16 -41.69
C ILE A 95 12.00 6.31 -41.76
N ALA A 96 12.42 6.82 -40.59
CA ALA A 96 13.41 7.85 -40.48
C ALA A 96 14.83 7.29 -40.68
N VAL A 97 15.54 7.77 -41.71
CA VAL A 97 16.92 7.40 -42.05
C VAL A 97 17.86 8.60 -41.94
N GLY A 98 19.02 8.40 -41.32
CA GLY A 98 20.00 9.46 -41.12
C GLY A 98 20.88 9.68 -42.35
N LYS A 99 21.04 10.94 -42.77
CA LYS A 99 21.98 11.31 -43.85
C LYS A 99 23.21 12.04 -43.32
N GLN A 100 23.00 13.03 -42.45
CA GLN A 100 24.04 13.80 -41.72
C GLN A 100 23.47 14.26 -40.37
N VAL A 101 23.17 13.31 -39.49
CA VAL A 101 22.47 13.58 -38.22
C VAL A 101 23.43 14.21 -37.20
N ILE A 102 23.00 15.29 -36.56
CA ILE A 102 23.80 16.06 -35.59
C ILE A 102 23.65 15.48 -34.17
N PHE A 103 22.50 14.88 -33.83
CA PHE A 103 22.23 14.24 -32.53
C PHE A 103 21.36 12.98 -32.69
N TYR A 104 21.87 11.81 -32.29
CA TYR A 104 21.14 10.53 -32.38
C TYR A 104 20.21 10.26 -31.19
N GLU A 105 20.42 10.96 -30.06
CA GLU A 105 19.75 10.70 -28.79
C GLU A 105 18.44 11.49 -28.62
N ILE A 106 18.14 12.44 -29.53
CA ILE A 106 16.92 13.24 -29.49
C ILE A 106 15.79 12.49 -30.22
N PRO A 107 14.60 12.32 -29.61
CA PRO A 107 13.50 11.57 -30.22
C PRO A 107 12.85 12.26 -31.43
N ILE A 108 13.23 13.49 -31.75
CA ILE A 108 12.69 14.22 -32.90
C ILE A 108 13.57 14.01 -34.12
N ARG A 109 13.09 13.20 -35.07
CA ARG A 109 13.74 12.99 -36.36
C ARG A 109 13.07 13.85 -37.43
N THR A 110 13.64 15.03 -37.68
CA THR A 110 13.23 15.94 -38.76
C THR A 110 14.39 16.27 -39.69
N THR A 111 14.06 16.84 -40.85
CA THR A 111 15.02 17.25 -41.88
C THR A 111 16.03 18.27 -41.37
N GLU A 112 15.61 19.17 -40.46
CA GLU A 112 16.48 20.18 -39.84
C GLU A 112 17.56 19.56 -38.95
N PHE A 113 17.34 18.35 -38.44
CA PHE A 113 18.30 17.58 -37.66
C PHE A 113 19.03 16.49 -38.49
N GLY A 114 18.92 16.54 -39.81
CA GLY A 114 19.67 15.66 -40.73
C GLY A 114 19.00 14.31 -41.03
N TRP A 115 17.71 14.16 -40.71
CA TRP A 115 16.91 12.95 -40.96
C TRP A 115 16.05 13.08 -42.22
N ASN A 116 15.90 12.00 -42.97
CA ASN A 116 14.95 11.90 -44.09
C ASN A 116 13.96 10.76 -43.85
N TRP A 117 12.82 10.81 -44.54
CA TRP A 117 11.82 9.75 -44.53
C TRP A 117 11.98 8.89 -45.79
N GLN A 118 11.99 7.57 -45.60
CA GLN A 118 12.03 6.58 -46.68
C GLN A 118 10.78 5.71 -46.60
N ASP A 119 10.11 5.47 -47.73
CA ASP A 119 8.91 4.64 -47.77
C ASP A 119 9.20 3.19 -47.37
N VAL A 120 8.25 2.60 -46.65
CA VAL A 120 8.28 1.21 -46.20
C VAL A 120 6.96 0.55 -46.60
N ASP A 121 7.03 -0.71 -47.02
CA ASP A 121 5.83 -1.50 -47.29
C ASP A 121 5.03 -1.69 -45.99
N ILE A 122 3.77 -1.28 -45.99
CA ILE A 122 2.86 -1.38 -44.84
C ILE A 122 2.71 -2.83 -44.40
N ASN A 123 2.77 -3.80 -45.33
CA ASN A 123 2.65 -5.22 -45.02
C ASN A 123 3.84 -5.76 -44.22
N SER A 124 4.95 -5.02 -44.16
CA SER A 124 6.11 -5.35 -43.33
C SER A 124 5.96 -4.92 -41.86
N LEU A 125 4.96 -4.09 -41.54
CA LEU A 125 4.71 -3.62 -40.18
C LEU A 125 3.85 -4.62 -39.39
N SER A 126 4.11 -4.74 -38.09
CA SER A 126 3.25 -5.53 -37.20
C SER A 126 1.84 -4.94 -37.14
N PRO A 127 0.77 -5.75 -37.14
CA PRO A 127 -0.61 -5.29 -36.93
C PRO A 127 -0.77 -4.45 -35.66
N GLU A 128 -0.01 -4.77 -34.61
CA GLU A 128 -0.05 -4.04 -33.34
C GLU A 128 0.42 -2.58 -33.46
N TRP A 129 1.34 -2.31 -34.39
CA TRP A 129 1.87 -0.97 -34.64
C TRP A 129 0.85 -0.13 -35.42
N ILE A 130 0.19 -0.76 -36.39
CA ILE A 130 -0.92 -0.17 -37.14
C ILE A 130 -2.06 0.19 -36.19
N ASP A 131 -2.47 -0.73 -35.32
CA ASP A 131 -3.51 -0.50 -34.31
C ASP A 131 -3.13 0.61 -33.32
N LEU A 132 -1.85 0.64 -32.88
CA LEU A 132 -1.34 1.72 -32.01
C LEU A 132 -1.49 3.08 -32.69
N ALA A 133 -1.07 3.18 -33.96
CA ALA A 133 -1.08 4.44 -34.69
C ALA A 133 -2.52 4.91 -34.98
N ILE A 134 -3.40 4.02 -35.45
CA ILE A 134 -4.83 4.34 -35.68
C ILE A 134 -5.47 4.81 -34.38
N ARG A 135 -5.22 4.11 -33.28
CA ARG A 135 -5.77 4.46 -31.98
C ARG A 135 -5.25 5.80 -31.47
N ALA A 136 -3.97 6.08 -31.66
CA ALA A 136 -3.37 7.35 -31.28
C ALA A 136 -4.03 8.52 -32.01
N LEU A 137 -4.27 8.40 -33.32
CA LEU A 137 -5.01 9.41 -34.07
C LEU A 137 -6.48 9.51 -33.60
N TYR A 138 -7.15 8.38 -33.40
CA TYR A 138 -8.56 8.34 -33.02
C TYR A 138 -8.86 9.16 -31.76
N VAL A 139 -8.07 9.01 -30.71
CA VAL A 139 -8.32 9.68 -29.41
C VAL A 139 -8.13 11.19 -29.46
N THR A 140 -7.45 11.72 -30.48
CA THR A 140 -7.35 13.17 -30.72
C THR A 140 -8.61 13.76 -31.38
N GLY A 141 -9.46 12.91 -31.95
CA GLY A 141 -10.63 13.31 -32.74
C GLY A 141 -10.33 13.65 -34.20
N LEU A 142 -9.06 13.60 -34.63
CA LEU A 142 -8.71 13.75 -36.04
C LEU A 142 -9.28 12.61 -36.88
N THR A 143 -9.69 12.93 -38.11
CA THR A 143 -10.11 11.95 -39.14
C THR A 143 -8.97 11.61 -40.10
N TYR A 144 -7.93 12.44 -40.15
CA TYR A 144 -6.75 12.26 -40.97
C TYR A 144 -5.54 12.96 -40.34
N GLY A 145 -4.37 12.35 -40.50
CA GLY A 145 -3.12 12.93 -40.03
C GLY A 145 -1.95 11.94 -40.07
N PHE A 146 -0.83 12.38 -39.53
CA PHE A 146 0.41 11.64 -39.47
C PHE A 146 0.74 11.30 -38.02
N VAL A 147 0.96 10.02 -37.74
CA VAL A 147 1.35 9.52 -36.42
C VAL A 147 2.77 9.01 -36.48
N LYS A 148 3.63 9.58 -35.65
CA LYS A 148 4.99 9.09 -35.47
C LYS A 148 5.05 8.09 -34.32
N ILE A 149 5.65 6.93 -34.57
CA ILE A 149 5.89 5.89 -33.56
C ILE A 149 7.37 5.55 -33.50
N GLY A 150 7.92 5.53 -32.29
CA GLY A 150 9.31 5.21 -32.00
C GLY A 150 9.44 3.83 -31.38
N GLN A 151 10.43 3.06 -31.84
CA GLN A 151 10.84 1.80 -31.25
C GLN A 151 11.90 2.05 -30.17
N LEU A 152 11.61 1.60 -28.95
CA LEU A 152 12.58 1.59 -27.84
C LEU A 152 13.50 0.37 -27.94
N SER A 153 14.63 0.39 -27.22
CA SER A 153 15.56 -0.75 -27.14
C SER A 153 14.97 -2.04 -26.54
N SER A 154 13.84 -1.92 -25.83
CA SER A 154 13.04 -3.07 -25.38
C SER A 154 12.15 -3.66 -26.49
N GLN A 155 12.25 -3.15 -27.72
CA GLN A 155 11.36 -3.40 -28.86
C GLN A 155 9.91 -2.90 -28.67
N THR A 156 9.63 -2.19 -27.57
CA THR A 156 8.30 -1.59 -27.35
C THR A 156 8.11 -0.37 -28.24
N MET A 157 6.94 -0.24 -28.85
CA MET A 157 6.56 0.94 -29.64
C MET A 157 5.83 1.98 -28.79
N ILE A 158 6.20 3.26 -28.97
CA ILE A 158 5.53 4.41 -28.34
C ILE A 158 5.21 5.49 -29.37
N VAL A 159 4.13 6.24 -29.17
CA VAL A 159 3.79 7.42 -29.97
C VAL A 159 4.69 8.59 -29.58
N THR A 160 5.38 9.18 -30.55
CA THR A 160 6.32 10.29 -30.35
C THR A 160 5.73 11.63 -30.72
N ASP A 161 4.88 11.67 -31.75
CA ASP A 161 4.21 12.88 -32.22
C ASP A 161 2.96 12.56 -33.06
N ILE A 162 2.01 13.49 -33.11
CA ILE A 162 0.85 13.44 -34.01
C ILE A 162 0.70 14.80 -34.65
N ASN A 163 0.56 14.84 -35.97
CA ASN A 163 0.37 16.07 -36.73
C ASN A 163 -0.87 15.95 -37.63
N SER A 164 -1.69 17.01 -37.66
CA SER A 164 -2.78 17.11 -38.63
C SER A 164 -2.20 17.28 -40.04
N GLY A 165 -2.80 16.62 -41.02
CA GLY A 165 -2.47 16.91 -42.42
C GLY A 165 -3.16 18.18 -42.94
N SER A 166 -2.70 18.68 -44.08
CA SER A 166 -3.26 19.88 -44.75
C SER A 166 -4.60 19.62 -45.45
N THR A 167 -4.92 18.35 -45.70
CA THR A 167 -6.17 17.91 -46.34
C THR A 167 -7.21 17.49 -45.29
N HIS A 168 -8.47 17.84 -45.52
CA HIS A 168 -9.58 17.38 -44.70
C HIS A 168 -10.13 16.06 -45.27
N PHE A 169 -9.80 14.93 -44.66
CA PHE A 169 -10.52 13.69 -44.93
C PHE A 169 -11.93 13.76 -44.34
N THR A 170 -12.92 13.61 -45.21
CA THR A 170 -14.32 13.41 -44.83
C THR A 170 -14.69 12.00 -45.24
N GLU A 171 -14.93 11.13 -44.26
CA GLU A 171 -15.43 9.78 -44.52
C GLU A 171 -16.81 9.88 -45.19
N THR A 172 -17.01 9.17 -46.30
CA THR A 172 -18.34 9.06 -46.92
C THR A 172 -19.19 8.18 -46.02
N THR A 173 -20.06 8.79 -45.23
CA THR A 173 -20.95 8.08 -44.30
C THR A 173 -22.05 7.38 -45.08
N MET A 174 -21.98 6.05 -45.18
CA MET A 174 -23.00 5.25 -45.83
C MET A 174 -24.05 4.81 -44.83
N LYS A 175 -25.32 4.85 -45.24
CA LYS A 175 -26.42 4.23 -44.51
C LYS A 175 -26.20 2.70 -44.48
N PRO A 176 -26.33 2.04 -43.33
CA PRO A 176 -26.11 0.60 -43.23
C PRO A 176 -27.17 -0.20 -44.00
N SER A 177 -26.78 -1.35 -44.56
CA SER A 177 -27.71 -2.30 -45.16
C SER A 177 -28.52 -3.02 -44.08
N LEU A 178 -29.85 -3.01 -44.21
CA LEU A 178 -30.77 -3.69 -43.29
C LEU A 178 -31.42 -4.92 -43.97
N PRO A 179 -31.68 -6.01 -43.21
CA PRO A 179 -31.28 -6.23 -41.81
C PRO A 179 -29.78 -6.57 -41.69
N PHE A 180 -29.23 -6.37 -40.49
CA PHE A 180 -27.90 -6.87 -40.11
C PHE A 180 -28.00 -7.64 -38.79
N THR A 181 -27.16 -8.65 -38.62
CA THR A 181 -27.11 -9.46 -37.41
C THR A 181 -26.35 -8.77 -36.28
N MET A 182 -26.74 -9.02 -35.04
CA MET A 182 -26.00 -8.67 -33.83
C MET A 182 -25.63 -9.94 -33.05
N GLY A 183 -24.54 -9.89 -32.31
CA GLY A 183 -24.16 -10.92 -31.35
C GLY A 183 -23.51 -10.27 -30.14
N ALA A 184 -23.06 -11.08 -29.18
CA ALA A 184 -22.33 -10.58 -28.03
C ALA A 184 -21.43 -11.67 -27.46
N ASP A 185 -20.34 -11.25 -26.82
CA ASP A 185 -19.50 -12.06 -25.94
C ASP A 185 -19.43 -11.33 -24.60
N ILE A 186 -20.03 -11.91 -23.56
CA ILE A 186 -20.25 -11.20 -22.29
C ILE A 186 -19.63 -11.96 -21.13
N GLU A 187 -18.79 -11.28 -20.38
CA GLU A 187 -18.00 -11.89 -19.31
C GLU A 187 -18.61 -11.65 -17.94
N PHE A 188 -18.41 -12.61 -17.04
CA PHE A 188 -18.69 -12.46 -15.62
C PHE A 188 -17.68 -13.29 -14.81
N MET A 189 -17.63 -13.03 -13.50
CA MET A 189 -16.75 -13.72 -12.56
C MET A 189 -17.57 -14.55 -11.59
N VAL A 190 -16.95 -15.62 -11.09
CA VAL A 190 -17.54 -16.47 -10.07
C VAL A 190 -16.87 -16.19 -8.73
N SER A 191 -17.63 -16.21 -7.65
CA SER A 191 -17.09 -16.05 -6.30
C SER A 191 -17.71 -17.04 -5.34
N CYS A 192 -17.01 -17.40 -4.27
CA CYS A 192 -17.53 -18.24 -3.20
C CYS A 192 -17.24 -17.54 -1.87
N ASP A 193 -18.26 -17.31 -1.04
CA ASP A 193 -18.14 -16.55 0.22
C ASP A 193 -17.39 -15.21 0.05
N GLU A 194 -17.76 -14.45 -0.99
CA GLU A 194 -17.15 -13.16 -1.39
C GLU A 194 -15.70 -13.24 -1.92
N GLN A 195 -15.10 -14.44 -2.02
CA GLN A 195 -13.76 -14.64 -2.57
C GLN A 195 -13.80 -15.07 -4.03
N LEU A 196 -12.79 -14.70 -4.83
CA LEU A 196 -12.77 -15.09 -6.24
C LEU A 196 -12.58 -16.60 -6.37
N LEU A 197 -13.44 -17.21 -7.19
CA LEU A 197 -13.31 -18.60 -7.62
C LEU A 197 -13.06 -18.63 -9.14
N PRO A 198 -12.08 -19.41 -9.64
CA PRO A 198 -11.86 -19.53 -11.08
C PRO A 198 -13.14 -20.01 -11.77
N ALA A 199 -13.54 -19.36 -12.87
CA ALA A 199 -14.69 -19.78 -13.67
C ALA A 199 -14.55 -21.22 -14.18
N SER A 200 -13.32 -21.66 -14.46
CA SER A 200 -13.00 -23.04 -14.85
C SER A 200 -13.32 -24.10 -13.80
N THR A 201 -13.69 -23.68 -12.58
CA THR A 201 -14.23 -24.60 -11.55
C THR A 201 -15.55 -25.22 -12.01
N PHE A 202 -16.36 -24.50 -12.78
CA PHE A 202 -17.68 -24.96 -13.21
C PHE A 202 -17.88 -24.98 -14.73
N PHE A 203 -17.14 -24.15 -15.47
CA PHE A 203 -17.34 -23.98 -16.91
C PHE A 203 -16.17 -24.55 -17.71
N SER A 204 -16.49 -25.14 -18.88
CA SER A 204 -15.48 -25.57 -19.85
C SER A 204 -15.04 -24.39 -20.74
N LEU A 205 -13.98 -24.53 -21.54
CA LEU A 205 -13.63 -23.47 -22.50
C LEU A 205 -14.65 -23.32 -23.64
N GLN A 206 -15.33 -24.42 -24.00
CA GLN A 206 -16.22 -24.50 -25.15
C GLN A 206 -17.70 -24.35 -24.76
N GLY A 207 -18.53 -24.06 -25.75
CA GLY A 207 -19.98 -23.94 -25.60
C GLY A 207 -20.46 -22.50 -25.42
N GLY A 208 -21.79 -22.35 -25.39
CA GLY A 208 -22.46 -21.05 -25.21
C GLY A 208 -22.28 -20.45 -23.81
N VAL A 209 -21.96 -21.28 -22.81
CA VAL A 209 -21.47 -20.85 -21.49
C VAL A 209 -20.12 -21.51 -21.29
N GLY A 210 -19.05 -20.72 -21.24
CA GLY A 210 -17.71 -21.24 -21.08
C GLY A 210 -16.79 -20.30 -20.33
N CYS A 211 -15.50 -20.56 -20.39
CA CYS A 211 -14.46 -19.65 -19.92
C CYS A 211 -13.93 -18.79 -21.05
N ASP A 212 -13.62 -17.53 -20.76
CA ASP A 212 -12.71 -16.74 -21.59
C ASP A 212 -11.29 -17.34 -21.48
N GLU A 213 -10.49 -17.21 -22.54
CA GLU A 213 -9.16 -17.83 -22.63
C GLU A 213 -8.12 -17.19 -21.68
N ARG A 214 -8.48 -16.11 -20.98
CA ARG A 214 -7.60 -15.49 -19.98
C ARG A 214 -7.44 -16.37 -18.75
N GLN A 215 -6.30 -17.04 -18.70
CA GLN A 215 -5.87 -17.80 -17.53
C GLN A 215 -5.45 -16.89 -16.37
N ILE A 216 -5.62 -17.38 -15.14
CA ILE A 216 -5.15 -16.73 -13.91
C ILE A 216 -3.64 -16.56 -13.92
N GLU A 217 -2.95 -17.61 -14.34
CA GLU A 217 -1.54 -17.63 -14.65
C GLU A 217 -1.35 -18.36 -15.98
N GLN A 218 -0.40 -17.90 -16.80
CA GLN A 218 -0.02 -18.60 -18.02
C GLN A 218 0.30 -20.08 -17.72
N ASP A 219 -0.35 -20.98 -18.47
CA ASP A 219 -0.26 -22.43 -18.40
C ASP A 219 -0.82 -23.06 -17.10
N SER A 220 -1.59 -22.32 -16.29
CA SER A 220 -2.25 -22.87 -15.10
C SER A 220 -3.41 -23.80 -15.44
N GLY A 221 -4.05 -23.60 -16.59
CA GLY A 221 -5.33 -24.24 -16.90
C GLY A 221 -6.50 -23.73 -16.06
N GLU A 222 -6.29 -22.72 -15.21
CA GLU A 222 -7.35 -22.05 -14.44
C GLU A 222 -7.75 -20.75 -15.11
N TYR A 223 -9.03 -20.58 -15.40
CA TYR A 223 -9.56 -19.43 -16.12
C TYR A 223 -10.42 -18.58 -15.20
N ALA A 224 -10.11 -17.29 -15.12
CA ALA A 224 -10.72 -16.40 -14.12
C ALA A 224 -12.14 -15.96 -14.48
N LEU A 225 -12.42 -15.88 -15.79
CA LEU A 225 -13.62 -15.26 -16.34
C LEU A 225 -14.48 -16.33 -17.02
N ALA A 226 -15.76 -16.30 -16.71
CA ALA A 226 -16.78 -16.97 -17.48
C ALA A 226 -17.23 -16.04 -18.62
N GLU A 227 -17.63 -16.61 -19.75
CA GLU A 227 -18.10 -15.91 -20.93
C GLU A 227 -19.36 -16.60 -21.47
N ILE A 228 -20.41 -15.82 -21.72
CA ILE A 228 -21.59 -16.27 -22.45
C ILE A 228 -21.51 -15.79 -23.90
N ARG A 229 -21.83 -16.71 -24.82
CA ARG A 229 -21.71 -16.56 -26.28
C ARG A 229 -23.05 -16.89 -26.95
N PRO A 230 -24.04 -16.00 -26.86
CA PRO A 230 -25.35 -16.17 -27.50
C PRO A 230 -25.24 -16.35 -29.03
N GLU A 231 -26.20 -17.09 -29.59
CA GLU A 231 -26.37 -17.14 -31.04
C GLU A 231 -26.72 -15.75 -31.58
N LYS A 232 -26.19 -15.43 -32.77
CA LYS A 232 -26.44 -14.15 -33.43
C LYS A 232 -27.92 -14.03 -33.79
N ALA A 233 -28.43 -12.81 -33.70
CA ALA A 233 -29.84 -12.50 -33.92
C ALA A 233 -30.00 -11.23 -34.77
N GLU A 234 -31.13 -11.04 -35.44
CA GLU A 234 -31.38 -9.81 -36.20
C GLU A 234 -31.98 -8.70 -35.33
N THR A 235 -32.65 -9.09 -34.24
CA THR A 235 -33.33 -8.16 -33.32
C THR A 235 -32.69 -8.16 -31.92
N PRO A 236 -32.71 -7.02 -31.21
CA PRO A 236 -32.26 -6.94 -29.82
C PRO A 236 -32.98 -7.89 -28.88
N GLN A 237 -34.28 -8.10 -29.10
CA GLN A 237 -35.12 -8.95 -28.25
C GLN A 237 -34.73 -10.43 -28.38
N GLU A 238 -34.54 -10.92 -29.60
CA GLU A 238 -34.08 -12.30 -29.84
C GLU A 238 -32.69 -12.55 -29.23
N LEU A 239 -31.75 -11.60 -29.40
CA LEU A 239 -30.43 -11.69 -28.76
C LEU A 239 -30.53 -11.71 -27.23
N PHE A 240 -31.43 -10.89 -26.67
CA PHE A 240 -31.70 -10.85 -25.24
C PHE A 240 -32.22 -12.20 -24.72
N ASP A 241 -33.12 -12.85 -25.45
CA ASP A 241 -33.68 -14.15 -25.08
C ASP A 241 -32.59 -15.24 -25.12
N HIS A 242 -31.71 -15.24 -26.14
CA HIS A 242 -30.54 -16.14 -26.16
C HIS A 242 -29.61 -15.93 -24.96
N ILE A 243 -29.37 -14.68 -24.56
CA ILE A 243 -28.55 -14.35 -23.37
C ILE A 243 -29.22 -14.86 -22.09
N LYS A 244 -30.53 -14.64 -21.95
CA LYS A 244 -31.31 -15.09 -20.80
C LYS A 244 -31.22 -16.61 -20.64
N ASP A 245 -31.37 -17.36 -21.73
CA ASP A 245 -31.27 -18.81 -21.74
C ASP A 245 -29.88 -19.29 -21.32
N LEU A 246 -28.81 -18.61 -21.77
CA LEU A 246 -27.45 -18.93 -21.38
C LEU A 246 -27.16 -18.61 -19.91
N ILE A 247 -27.66 -17.50 -19.37
CA ILE A 247 -27.56 -17.21 -17.92
C ILE A 247 -28.31 -18.27 -17.12
N GLY A 248 -29.48 -18.73 -17.60
CA GLY A 248 -30.22 -19.85 -17.00
C GLY A 248 -29.40 -21.14 -16.97
N LYS A 249 -28.84 -21.56 -18.11
CA LYS A 249 -27.94 -22.72 -18.21
C LYS A 249 -26.73 -22.59 -17.31
N ALA A 250 -26.09 -21.42 -17.26
CA ALA A 250 -24.98 -21.15 -16.36
C ALA A 250 -25.39 -21.31 -14.89
N SER A 251 -26.58 -20.82 -14.52
CA SER A 251 -27.14 -20.96 -13.18
C SER A 251 -27.43 -22.42 -12.82
N GLU A 252 -27.87 -23.25 -13.77
CA GLU A 252 -28.09 -24.68 -13.57
C GLU A 252 -26.77 -25.44 -13.33
N MET A 253 -25.70 -25.05 -14.03
CA MET A 253 -24.35 -25.60 -13.85
C MET A 253 -23.73 -25.26 -12.48
N VAL A 254 -24.21 -24.19 -11.83
CA VAL A 254 -23.69 -23.72 -10.53
C VAL A 254 -24.82 -23.61 -9.50
N PRO A 255 -25.35 -24.75 -9.00
CA PRO A 255 -26.53 -24.80 -8.14
C PRO A 255 -26.22 -24.50 -6.66
N TYR A 256 -25.37 -23.51 -6.38
CA TYR A 256 -24.89 -23.22 -5.02
C TYR A 256 -25.26 -21.81 -4.55
N GLU A 257 -25.77 -21.69 -3.32
CA GLU A 257 -26.27 -20.44 -2.74
C GLU A 257 -25.16 -19.47 -2.28
N ASN A 258 -24.01 -20.01 -1.89
CA ASN A 258 -22.83 -19.25 -1.47
C ASN A 258 -21.88 -18.91 -2.64
N VAL A 259 -22.24 -19.32 -3.86
CA VAL A 259 -21.48 -19.02 -5.08
C VAL A 259 -22.12 -17.88 -5.85
N GLU A 260 -21.43 -16.74 -5.92
CA GLU A 260 -21.76 -15.46 -6.55
C GLU A 260 -21.48 -15.35 -8.07
N PHE A 261 -22.44 -15.05 -8.97
CA PHE A 261 -22.10 -14.55 -10.31
C PHE A 261 -22.00 -13.02 -10.29
N ARG A 262 -20.82 -12.48 -10.59
CA ARG A 262 -20.52 -11.05 -10.53
C ARG A 262 -20.18 -10.48 -11.90
N ALA A 263 -20.85 -9.42 -12.30
CA ALA A 263 -20.65 -8.72 -13.57
C ALA A 263 -20.35 -7.22 -13.33
N GLY A 264 -20.21 -6.44 -14.41
CA GLY A 264 -19.86 -5.03 -14.36
C GLY A 264 -18.46 -4.72 -14.87
N SER A 265 -17.82 -3.70 -14.32
CA SER A 265 -16.47 -3.26 -14.73
C SER A 265 -15.36 -4.15 -14.18
N MET A 266 -15.24 -4.24 -12.85
CA MET A 266 -14.12 -4.96 -12.23
C MET A 266 -14.56 -5.50 -10.85
N PRO A 267 -15.41 -6.54 -10.81
CA PRO A 267 -15.94 -7.08 -9.57
C PRO A 267 -14.83 -7.43 -8.58
N PHE A 268 -13.80 -8.14 -9.07
CA PHE A 268 -12.58 -8.46 -8.34
C PHE A 268 -11.40 -7.65 -8.88
N SER A 269 -10.58 -7.10 -7.97
CA SER A 269 -9.44 -6.28 -8.39
C SER A 269 -8.42 -7.12 -9.15
N GLY A 270 -8.14 -6.73 -10.40
CA GLY A 270 -7.17 -7.43 -11.25
C GLY A 270 -7.76 -7.99 -12.54
N TYR A 271 -9.05 -8.30 -12.54
CA TYR A 271 -9.75 -8.87 -13.69
C TYR A 271 -10.94 -8.00 -14.06
N GLN A 272 -10.86 -7.43 -15.25
CA GLN A 272 -11.92 -6.68 -15.89
C GLN A 272 -12.87 -7.63 -16.61
N CYS A 273 -14.17 -7.38 -16.48
CA CYS A 273 -15.20 -8.02 -17.30
C CYS A 273 -15.52 -7.14 -18.53
N GLY A 274 -15.68 -7.76 -19.67
CA GLY A 274 -16.13 -7.17 -20.94
C GLY A 274 -17.57 -7.53 -21.26
N GLY A 275 -18.27 -6.64 -21.96
CA GLY A 275 -19.57 -6.92 -22.56
C GLY A 275 -19.51 -6.58 -24.04
N HIS A 276 -18.83 -7.40 -24.82
CA HIS A 276 -18.53 -7.14 -26.22
C HIS A 276 -19.78 -7.32 -27.07
N ILE A 277 -20.04 -6.39 -28.00
CA ILE A 277 -21.19 -6.44 -28.91
C ILE A 277 -20.68 -6.59 -30.33
N HIS A 278 -21.25 -7.55 -31.05
CA HIS A 278 -20.87 -7.90 -32.41
C HIS A 278 -21.85 -7.28 -33.39
N PHE A 279 -21.34 -6.68 -34.45
CA PHE A 279 -22.16 -6.11 -35.52
C PHE A 279 -21.82 -6.80 -36.83
N GLY A 280 -22.85 -7.32 -37.51
CA GLY A 280 -22.80 -7.82 -38.89
C GLY A 280 -22.70 -6.70 -39.92
N LEU A 281 -21.92 -5.66 -39.62
CA LEU A 281 -21.74 -4.45 -40.43
C LEU A 281 -20.25 -4.21 -40.66
N PRO A 282 -19.87 -3.57 -41.78
CA PRO A 282 -18.50 -3.12 -41.96
C PRO A 282 -18.16 -2.05 -40.92
N LEU A 283 -16.94 -2.13 -40.38
CA LEU A 283 -16.42 -1.11 -39.49
C LEU A 283 -16.19 0.20 -40.26
N SER A 284 -16.63 1.32 -39.67
CA SER A 284 -16.35 2.68 -40.15
C SER A 284 -16.00 3.60 -38.98
N LEU A 285 -15.37 4.73 -39.26
CA LEU A 285 -15.07 5.72 -38.22
C LEU A 285 -16.38 6.30 -37.65
N SER A 286 -17.39 6.50 -38.49
CA SER A 286 -18.73 6.95 -38.09
C SER A 286 -19.40 6.04 -37.07
N ILE A 287 -19.48 4.73 -37.31
CA ILE A 287 -20.13 3.81 -36.36
C ILE A 287 -19.34 3.70 -35.05
N LEU A 288 -18.01 3.68 -35.11
CA LEU A 288 -17.17 3.59 -33.92
C LEU A 288 -17.34 4.82 -33.02
N ARG A 289 -17.32 6.03 -33.61
CA ARG A 289 -17.56 7.29 -32.90
C ARG A 289 -18.97 7.36 -32.33
N ALA A 290 -19.97 6.94 -33.10
CA ALA A 290 -21.35 6.92 -32.64
C ALA A 290 -21.53 5.97 -31.45
N LEU A 291 -20.90 4.78 -31.47
CA LEU A 291 -20.92 3.86 -30.32
C LEU A 291 -20.22 4.45 -29.09
N ASP A 292 -19.03 5.02 -29.22
CA ASP A 292 -18.37 5.65 -28.07
C ASP A 292 -19.18 6.81 -27.47
N HIS A 293 -19.77 7.64 -28.33
CA HIS A 293 -20.50 8.83 -27.91
C HIS A 293 -21.89 8.50 -27.36
N TYR A 294 -22.65 7.65 -28.03
CA TYR A 294 -24.07 7.43 -27.73
C TYR A 294 -24.34 6.12 -26.99
N LEU A 295 -23.37 5.21 -26.89
CA LEU A 295 -23.49 3.97 -26.11
C LEU A 295 -22.57 3.99 -24.89
N ALA A 296 -21.26 4.16 -25.07
CA ALA A 296 -20.30 4.07 -23.96
C ALA A 296 -20.42 5.22 -22.97
N VAL A 297 -20.60 6.47 -23.43
CA VAL A 297 -20.77 7.62 -22.52
C VAL A 297 -22.06 7.50 -21.69
N PRO A 298 -23.26 7.21 -22.26
CA PRO A 298 -24.47 6.98 -21.45
C PRO A 298 -24.33 5.80 -20.48
N PHE A 299 -23.75 4.68 -20.92
CA PHE A 299 -23.51 3.55 -20.02
C PHE A 299 -22.56 3.91 -18.87
N ALA A 300 -21.52 4.70 -19.14
CA ALA A 300 -20.60 5.18 -18.12
C ALA A 300 -21.25 6.06 -17.04
N MET A 301 -22.46 6.57 -17.24
CA MET A 301 -23.21 7.34 -16.23
C MET A 301 -23.91 6.47 -15.19
N VAL A 302 -24.04 5.16 -15.45
CA VAL A 302 -24.72 4.18 -14.59
C VAL A 302 -23.81 3.06 -14.04
N GLU A 303 -22.57 2.95 -14.56
CA GLU A 303 -21.53 2.04 -14.03
C GLU A 303 -21.08 2.43 -12.60
N ASP A 304 -20.47 1.51 -11.84
CA ASP A 304 -19.79 1.91 -10.59
C ASP A 304 -18.56 2.78 -10.93
N PRO A 305 -18.49 4.05 -10.49
CA PRO A 305 -17.44 4.98 -10.89
C PRO A 305 -16.06 4.56 -10.38
N ARG A 306 -15.98 3.89 -9.22
CA ARG A 306 -14.72 3.44 -8.63
C ARG A 306 -14.15 2.27 -9.42
N LYS A 307 -14.99 1.29 -9.77
CA LYS A 307 -14.60 0.09 -10.53
C LYS A 307 -14.34 0.42 -12.00
N ALA A 308 -15.20 1.22 -12.63
CA ALA A 308 -15.03 1.65 -14.01
C ALA A 308 -13.73 2.44 -14.22
N ARG A 309 -13.38 3.35 -13.28
CA ARG A 309 -12.09 4.05 -13.30
C ARG A 309 -10.90 3.09 -13.25
N LEU A 310 -10.99 1.97 -12.54
CA LEU A 310 -9.92 0.97 -12.50
C LEU A 310 -9.84 0.21 -13.82
N ARG A 311 -10.99 -0.24 -14.35
CA ARG A 311 -11.06 -0.92 -15.65
C ARG A 311 -10.47 -0.06 -16.76
N ARG A 312 -10.84 1.21 -16.83
CA ARG A 312 -10.39 2.16 -17.87
C ARG A 312 -8.92 2.56 -17.77
N LYS A 313 -8.20 2.19 -16.69
CA LYS A 313 -6.74 2.28 -16.58
C LYS A 313 -6.00 1.07 -17.18
N THR A 314 -6.73 0.05 -17.61
CA THR A 314 -6.18 -1.12 -18.31
C THR A 314 -6.28 -0.94 -19.81
N LYS A 315 -5.89 -1.95 -20.60
CA LYS A 315 -6.13 -1.94 -22.05
C LYS A 315 -7.63 -2.00 -22.41
N HIS A 316 -8.52 -2.25 -21.46
CA HIS A 316 -9.97 -2.36 -21.67
C HIS A 316 -10.73 -1.09 -21.29
N GLY A 317 -11.93 -0.93 -21.83
CA GLY A 317 -12.83 0.16 -21.44
C GLY A 317 -12.53 1.54 -22.03
N GLY A 318 -11.48 1.67 -22.84
CA GLY A 318 -11.17 2.92 -23.51
C GLY A 318 -11.97 3.12 -24.80
N PHE A 319 -12.11 4.38 -25.21
CA PHE A 319 -12.71 4.72 -26.51
C PHE A 319 -11.91 4.12 -27.68
N GLY A 320 -12.61 3.90 -28.80
CA GLY A 320 -12.04 3.42 -30.05
C GLY A 320 -11.56 1.97 -30.01
N ARG A 321 -12.07 1.15 -29.09
CA ARG A 321 -11.66 -0.26 -28.95
C ARG A 321 -12.59 -1.17 -29.76
N TYR A 322 -12.01 -1.85 -30.74
CA TYR A 322 -12.73 -2.78 -31.62
C TYR A 322 -11.85 -3.98 -32.02
N ARG A 323 -12.47 -4.98 -32.65
CA ARG A 323 -11.79 -6.07 -33.37
C ARG A 323 -12.52 -6.35 -34.68
N VAL A 324 -11.80 -6.42 -35.80
CA VAL A 324 -12.38 -6.74 -37.11
C VAL A 324 -12.55 -8.26 -37.25
N LYS A 325 -13.67 -8.70 -37.84
CA LYS A 325 -14.00 -10.10 -38.11
C LYS A 325 -14.53 -10.26 -39.53
N SER A 326 -14.56 -11.50 -40.03
CA SER A 326 -15.07 -11.79 -41.39
C SER A 326 -16.54 -11.38 -41.60
N TYR A 327 -17.34 -11.36 -40.52
CA TYR A 327 -18.74 -10.95 -40.57
C TYR A 327 -18.98 -9.46 -40.29
N GLY A 328 -17.94 -8.68 -39.94
CA GLY A 328 -18.10 -7.29 -39.49
C GLY A 328 -17.08 -6.93 -38.40
N PHE A 329 -17.55 -6.52 -37.21
CA PHE A 329 -16.65 -6.18 -36.11
C PHE A 329 -17.25 -6.42 -34.71
N GLU A 330 -16.37 -6.46 -33.72
CA GLU A 330 -16.68 -6.52 -32.29
C GLU A 330 -16.35 -5.17 -31.65
N TYR A 331 -17.28 -4.62 -30.87
CA TYR A 331 -17.09 -3.42 -30.09
C TYR A 331 -16.69 -3.78 -28.65
N LEU A 332 -15.53 -3.30 -28.19
CA LEU A 332 -14.88 -3.80 -26.97
C LEU A 332 -14.89 -2.82 -25.78
N THR A 333 -15.44 -1.62 -25.97
CA THR A 333 -15.39 -0.56 -24.96
C THR A 333 -16.24 -0.87 -23.72
N LEU A 334 -17.42 -1.48 -23.86
CA LEU A 334 -18.32 -1.68 -22.73
C LEU A 334 -17.78 -2.69 -21.72
N SER A 335 -18.06 -2.44 -20.43
CA SER A 335 -17.95 -3.48 -19.41
C SER A 335 -19.15 -4.43 -19.49
N SER A 336 -19.16 -5.46 -18.64
CA SER A 336 -20.24 -6.43 -18.64
C SER A 336 -21.56 -5.79 -18.19
N TRP A 337 -22.54 -5.76 -19.08
CA TRP A 337 -23.81 -5.05 -18.93
C TRP A 337 -24.98 -5.95 -18.52
N ILE A 338 -24.73 -7.23 -18.23
CA ILE A 338 -25.74 -8.21 -17.78
C ILE A 338 -26.05 -8.11 -16.27
N LEU A 339 -25.79 -6.97 -15.66
CA LEU A 339 -26.09 -6.73 -14.24
C LEU A 339 -27.59 -6.84 -13.94
N ASP A 340 -28.43 -6.39 -14.88
CA ASP A 340 -29.88 -6.37 -14.77
C ASP A 340 -30.51 -6.64 -16.15
N PRO A 341 -31.60 -7.44 -16.24
CA PRO A 341 -32.22 -7.76 -17.52
C PRO A 341 -32.76 -6.53 -18.26
N LYS A 342 -33.30 -5.53 -17.56
CA LYS A 342 -33.80 -4.31 -18.22
C LYS A 342 -32.64 -3.47 -18.75
N LEU A 343 -31.54 -3.39 -18.00
CA LEU A 343 -30.31 -2.73 -18.47
C LEU A 343 -29.78 -3.42 -19.74
N ALA A 344 -29.69 -4.75 -19.73
CA ALA A 344 -29.25 -5.54 -20.88
C ALA A 344 -30.12 -5.28 -22.13
N SER A 345 -31.45 -5.31 -21.97
CA SER A 345 -32.40 -4.98 -23.03
C SER A 345 -32.22 -3.54 -23.55
N SER A 346 -32.04 -2.55 -22.66
CA SER A 346 -31.77 -1.17 -23.05
C SER A 346 -30.47 -1.03 -23.84
N ILE A 347 -29.38 -1.71 -23.41
CA ILE A 347 -28.06 -1.62 -24.07
C ILE A 347 -28.10 -2.25 -25.46
N LEU A 348 -28.73 -3.41 -25.62
CA LEU A 348 -28.89 -4.07 -26.93
C LEU A 348 -29.73 -3.22 -27.89
N SER A 349 -30.85 -2.68 -27.40
CA SER A 349 -31.73 -1.80 -28.18
C SER A 349 -31.04 -0.50 -28.58
N LEU A 350 -30.30 0.11 -27.66
CA LEU A 350 -29.53 1.32 -27.92
C LEU A 350 -28.41 1.06 -28.94
N ALA A 351 -27.69 -0.05 -28.78
CA ALA A 351 -26.65 -0.47 -29.72
C ALA A 351 -27.21 -0.68 -31.14
N LYS A 352 -28.36 -1.34 -31.28
CA LYS A 352 -29.05 -1.51 -32.58
C LYS A 352 -29.48 -0.17 -33.18
N LEU A 353 -30.07 0.72 -32.37
CA LEU A 353 -30.50 2.03 -32.82
C LEU A 353 -29.31 2.86 -33.34
N ILE A 354 -28.23 2.91 -32.57
CA ILE A 354 -27.00 3.64 -32.94
C ILE A 354 -26.38 3.04 -34.19
N ALA A 355 -26.22 1.72 -34.25
CA ALA A 355 -25.66 1.05 -35.42
C ALA A 355 -26.53 1.20 -36.68
N THR A 356 -27.83 1.46 -36.54
CA THR A 356 -28.72 1.73 -37.68
C THR A 356 -28.61 3.18 -38.16
N HIS A 357 -28.40 4.12 -37.24
CA HIS A 357 -28.43 5.57 -37.52
C HIS A 357 -27.09 6.28 -37.37
N HIS A 358 -25.96 5.55 -37.31
CA HIS A 358 -24.65 6.15 -37.06
C HIS A 358 -24.27 7.26 -38.06
N HIS A 359 -24.76 7.15 -39.30
CA HIS A 359 -24.59 8.14 -40.36
C HIS A 359 -25.30 9.48 -40.10
N GLU A 360 -26.30 9.52 -39.21
CA GLU A 360 -27.06 10.71 -38.80
C GLU A 360 -26.57 11.29 -37.45
N LEU A 361 -25.70 10.57 -36.73
CA LEU A 361 -25.29 10.88 -35.35
C LEU A 361 -23.92 11.59 -35.29
N ASP A 362 -23.93 12.91 -35.16
CA ASP A 362 -22.72 13.70 -35.00
C ASP A 362 -22.06 13.51 -33.62
N SER A 363 -20.73 13.44 -33.55
CA SER A 363 -20.00 13.05 -32.33
C SER A 363 -19.02 14.12 -31.80
N GLN A 364 -19.27 15.40 -32.11
CA GLN A 364 -18.29 16.50 -31.97
C GLN A 364 -17.62 16.65 -30.60
N PHE A 365 -18.34 16.53 -29.49
CA PHE A 365 -17.75 16.78 -28.16
C PHE A 365 -17.09 15.56 -27.51
N LEU A 366 -17.20 14.35 -28.11
CA LEU A 366 -16.59 13.12 -27.56
C LEU A 366 -15.11 13.32 -27.25
N PHE A 367 -14.41 14.01 -28.15
CA PHE A 367 -12.97 14.18 -28.09
C PHE A 367 -12.53 15.40 -27.27
N HIS A 368 -13.46 16.16 -26.69
CA HIS A 368 -13.11 17.28 -25.84
C HIS A 368 -12.32 16.78 -24.60
N PRO A 369 -11.16 17.38 -24.25
CA PRO A 369 -10.29 16.88 -23.18
C PRO A 369 -11.01 16.65 -21.85
N LEU A 370 -11.93 17.56 -21.48
CA LEU A 370 -12.73 17.42 -20.24
C LEU A 370 -13.71 16.24 -20.28
N VAL A 371 -14.29 15.92 -21.44
CA VAL A 371 -15.20 14.78 -21.62
C VAL A 371 -14.43 13.48 -21.46
N GLN A 372 -13.27 13.36 -22.12
CA GLN A 372 -12.38 12.21 -21.96
C GLN A 372 -11.93 12.07 -20.49
N ARG A 373 -11.45 13.14 -19.86
CA ARG A 373 -11.09 13.14 -18.42
C ARG A 373 -12.25 12.67 -17.54
N ALA A 374 -13.45 13.19 -17.76
CA ALA A 374 -14.64 12.78 -17.01
C ALA A 374 -14.97 11.30 -17.19
N TYR A 375 -14.93 10.79 -18.42
CA TYR A 375 -15.12 9.37 -18.73
C TYR A 375 -14.09 8.51 -18.01
N TYR A 376 -12.79 8.74 -18.21
CA TYR A 376 -11.75 7.90 -17.61
C TYR A 376 -11.67 7.99 -16.08
N GLN A 377 -12.10 9.12 -15.49
CA GLN A 377 -12.13 9.30 -14.04
C GLN A 377 -13.42 8.80 -13.37
N GLY A 378 -14.46 8.42 -14.15
CA GLY A 378 -15.76 8.04 -13.60
C GLY A 378 -16.54 9.23 -13.01
N ASN A 379 -16.40 10.42 -13.59
CA ASN A 379 -17.06 11.64 -13.11
C ASN A 379 -18.50 11.74 -13.65
N HIS A 380 -19.44 11.10 -12.95
CA HIS A 380 -20.85 11.07 -13.36
C HIS A 380 -21.47 12.46 -13.43
N ILE A 381 -21.10 13.38 -12.53
CA ILE A 381 -21.68 14.73 -12.47
C ILE A 381 -21.43 15.45 -13.79
N PHE A 382 -20.18 15.41 -14.29
CA PHE A 382 -19.83 16.04 -15.55
C PHE A 382 -20.51 15.35 -16.73
N LEU A 383 -20.48 14.02 -16.79
CA LEU A 383 -21.06 13.25 -17.90
C LEU A 383 -22.58 13.46 -18.00
N LYS A 384 -23.31 13.46 -16.88
CA LYS A 384 -24.75 13.72 -16.85
C LYS A 384 -25.11 15.12 -17.35
N GLY A 385 -24.20 16.09 -17.22
CA GLY A 385 -24.36 17.41 -17.84
C GLY A 385 -24.48 17.37 -19.38
N LEU A 386 -23.98 16.31 -20.02
CA LEU A 386 -24.06 16.08 -21.47
C LEU A 386 -25.32 15.29 -21.88
N TRP A 387 -26.01 14.67 -20.91
CA TRP A 387 -27.08 13.71 -21.18
C TRP A 387 -28.24 14.30 -21.99
N GLY A 388 -28.64 15.54 -21.70
CA GLY A 388 -29.77 16.18 -22.38
C GLY A 388 -29.57 16.31 -23.89
N GLU A 389 -28.35 16.64 -24.35
CA GLU A 389 -28.04 16.72 -25.77
C GLU A 389 -28.00 15.34 -26.43
N ILE A 390 -27.35 14.36 -25.78
CA ILE A 390 -27.26 12.97 -26.26
C ILE A 390 -28.68 12.39 -26.44
N LYS A 391 -29.52 12.50 -25.41
CA LYS A 391 -30.92 12.03 -25.43
C LYS A 391 -31.72 12.68 -26.55
N ALA A 392 -31.62 14.00 -26.71
CA ALA A 392 -32.36 14.73 -27.74
C ALA A 392 -31.98 14.30 -29.17
N ARG A 393 -30.71 13.96 -29.42
CA ARG A 393 -30.25 13.46 -30.73
C ARG A 393 -30.73 12.04 -30.99
N LEU A 394 -30.65 11.15 -29.99
CA LEU A 394 -31.18 9.78 -30.11
C LEU A 394 -32.69 9.78 -30.43
N MET A 395 -33.46 10.63 -29.75
CA MET A 395 -34.92 10.74 -29.95
C MET A 395 -35.32 11.24 -31.34
N LYS A 396 -34.42 11.90 -32.08
CA LYS A 396 -34.69 12.40 -33.44
C LYS A 396 -34.50 11.34 -34.53
N THR A 397 -33.87 10.22 -34.22
CA THR A 397 -33.66 9.14 -35.20
C THR A 397 -34.99 8.50 -35.61
N SER A 398 -35.11 8.15 -36.88
CA SER A 398 -36.40 7.74 -37.47
C SER A 398 -37.00 6.46 -36.88
N SER A 399 -36.19 5.58 -36.27
CA SER A 399 -36.66 4.35 -35.64
C SER A 399 -36.64 4.38 -34.10
N TYR A 400 -36.46 5.55 -33.47
CA TYR A 400 -36.42 5.65 -32.01
C TYR A 400 -37.69 5.10 -31.34
N SER A 401 -38.86 5.37 -31.92
CA SER A 401 -40.16 4.94 -31.38
C SER A 401 -40.28 3.43 -31.22
N GLN A 402 -39.54 2.64 -32.01
CA GLN A 402 -39.52 1.18 -31.93
C GLN A 402 -38.84 0.65 -30.65
N TYR A 403 -37.95 1.45 -30.05
CA TYR A 403 -37.14 1.05 -28.89
C TYR A 403 -37.41 1.92 -27.65
N ALA A 404 -38.38 2.84 -27.73
CA ALA A 404 -38.59 3.84 -26.69
C ALA A 404 -38.94 3.22 -25.32
N GLN A 405 -39.65 2.08 -25.33
CA GLN A 405 -40.02 1.37 -24.11
C GLN A 405 -38.78 0.74 -23.45
N GLU A 406 -37.95 0.05 -24.21
CA GLU A 406 -36.72 -0.61 -23.75
C GLU A 406 -35.70 0.42 -23.27
N LEU A 407 -35.58 1.56 -23.96
CA LEU A 407 -34.63 2.63 -23.61
C LEU A 407 -35.05 3.43 -22.38
N SER A 408 -36.35 3.47 -22.06
CA SER A 408 -36.88 4.24 -20.94
C SER A 408 -36.20 3.91 -19.61
N PHE A 409 -35.84 2.63 -19.40
CA PHE A 409 -35.18 2.18 -18.19
C PHE A 409 -33.78 2.77 -18.01
N LEU A 410 -32.93 2.70 -19.05
CA LEU A 410 -31.60 3.33 -19.00
C LEU A 410 -31.70 4.85 -18.83
N TYR A 411 -32.69 5.48 -19.48
CA TYR A 411 -32.87 6.93 -19.39
C TYR A 411 -33.24 7.35 -17.97
N ASP A 412 -34.18 6.63 -17.35
CA ASP A 412 -34.56 6.81 -15.96
C ASP A 412 -33.39 6.53 -15.00
N ALA A 413 -32.60 5.48 -15.28
CA ALA A 413 -31.38 5.16 -14.53
C ALA A 413 -30.38 6.33 -14.51
N ILE A 414 -30.15 6.97 -15.66
CA ILE A 414 -29.27 8.13 -15.79
C ILE A 414 -29.85 9.35 -15.06
N GLU A 415 -31.12 9.65 -15.26
CA GLU A 415 -31.78 10.86 -14.76
C GLU A 415 -31.96 10.84 -13.23
N ASN A 416 -32.38 9.70 -12.68
CA ASN A 416 -32.62 9.55 -11.24
C ASN A 416 -31.40 9.03 -10.47
N GLY A 417 -30.34 8.61 -11.17
CA GLY A 417 -29.08 8.20 -10.54
C GLY A 417 -29.09 6.83 -9.90
N TYR A 418 -29.75 5.87 -10.54
CA TYR A 418 -29.64 4.47 -10.18
C TYR A 418 -28.24 3.95 -10.50
N SER A 419 -27.60 3.32 -9.53
CA SER A 419 -26.31 2.64 -9.70
C SER A 419 -26.51 1.14 -9.52
N PHE A 420 -25.99 0.37 -10.46
CA PHE A 420 -26.05 -1.10 -10.41
C PHE A 420 -24.90 -1.62 -9.58
N ALA A 421 -25.20 -2.32 -8.48
CA ALA A 421 -24.18 -2.87 -7.60
C ALA A 421 -23.50 -4.10 -8.24
N GLU A 422 -22.26 -3.92 -8.70
CA GLU A 422 -21.40 -5.00 -9.26
C GLU A 422 -21.15 -6.15 -8.27
N SER A 423 -21.35 -5.90 -6.97
CA SER A 423 -21.27 -6.89 -5.90
C SER A 423 -22.58 -7.66 -5.67
N SER A 424 -23.51 -7.63 -6.62
CA SER A 424 -24.76 -8.39 -6.56
C SER A 424 -24.64 -9.67 -7.38
N ASP A 425 -25.35 -10.71 -6.98
CA ASP A 425 -25.46 -11.94 -7.76
C ASP A 425 -26.41 -11.70 -8.93
N ILE A 426 -25.89 -11.70 -10.17
CA ILE A 426 -26.71 -11.41 -11.34
C ILE A 426 -27.85 -12.43 -11.53
N ARG A 427 -27.70 -13.67 -11.04
CA ARG A 427 -28.75 -14.69 -11.16
C ARG A 427 -30.06 -14.20 -10.53
N ARG A 428 -29.97 -13.56 -9.35
CA ARG A 428 -31.13 -13.01 -8.64
C ARG A 428 -31.83 -11.92 -9.45
N ASN A 429 -31.06 -11.03 -10.07
CA ASN A 429 -31.59 -9.93 -10.88
C ASN A 429 -32.30 -10.45 -12.14
N TRP A 430 -31.82 -11.56 -12.70
CA TRP A 430 -32.41 -12.22 -13.87
C TRP A 430 -33.54 -13.21 -13.52
N GLY A 431 -33.92 -13.32 -12.23
CA GLY A 431 -35.00 -14.20 -11.77
C GLY A 431 -34.63 -15.67 -11.61
N PHE A 432 -33.33 -15.99 -11.64
CA PHE A 432 -32.82 -17.33 -11.37
C PHE A 432 -32.47 -17.48 -9.89
N THR A 433 -32.86 -18.60 -9.30
CA THR A 433 -32.59 -18.89 -7.87
C THR A 433 -31.58 -20.01 -7.76
N ALA A 434 -30.51 -19.79 -7.01
CA ALA A 434 -29.59 -20.86 -6.66
C ALA A 434 -30.29 -21.90 -5.76
N VAL A 435 -29.98 -23.18 -5.96
CA VAL A 435 -30.46 -24.26 -5.09
C VAL A 435 -29.80 -24.11 -3.70
N LYS A 436 -30.47 -24.55 -2.62
CA LYS A 436 -30.01 -24.46 -1.21
C LYS A 436 -28.77 -25.30 -0.86
N GLN A 437 -27.96 -25.70 -1.85
CA GLN A 437 -26.70 -26.40 -1.60
C GLN A 437 -25.59 -25.36 -1.42
N SER A 438 -24.61 -25.64 -0.55
CA SER A 438 -23.43 -24.80 -0.38
C SER A 438 -22.23 -25.50 -1.02
N TYR A 439 -21.44 -24.76 -1.78
CA TYR A 439 -20.18 -25.21 -2.35
C TYR A 439 -19.08 -25.10 -1.29
N ASP A 440 -18.39 -26.20 -1.02
CA ASP A 440 -17.20 -26.21 -0.17
C ASP A 440 -15.95 -26.19 -1.07
N PRO A 441 -15.20 -25.09 -1.14
CA PRO A 441 -13.95 -25.03 -1.90
C PRO A 441 -12.82 -25.85 -1.26
N GLY A 442 -13.03 -26.39 -0.04
CA GLY A 442 -12.01 -27.04 0.76
C GLY A 442 -11.02 -26.05 1.39
N ASP A 443 -10.00 -26.59 2.04
CA ASP A 443 -8.92 -25.79 2.62
C ASP A 443 -7.96 -25.31 1.53
N VAL A 444 -8.26 -24.16 0.91
CA VAL A 444 -7.46 -23.57 -0.17
C VAL A 444 -6.67 -22.34 0.29
N ILE A 445 -5.42 -22.22 -0.20
CA ILE A 445 -4.60 -21.02 -0.13
C ILE A 445 -4.15 -20.58 -1.52
N GLN A 446 -4.50 -19.36 -1.91
CA GLN A 446 -4.11 -18.76 -3.18
C GLN A 446 -2.87 -17.89 -3.01
N ILE A 447 -1.78 -18.23 -3.71
CA ILE A 447 -0.46 -17.60 -3.55
C ILE A 447 0.02 -17.00 -4.90
N PRO A 448 0.55 -15.76 -4.92
CA PRO A 448 1.07 -15.15 -6.15
C PRO A 448 2.23 -15.91 -6.77
N LYS A 449 2.32 -15.88 -8.12
CA LYS A 449 3.37 -16.55 -8.90
C LYS A 449 4.78 -16.30 -8.37
N LYS A 450 5.11 -15.03 -8.07
CA LYS A 450 6.43 -14.65 -7.56
C LYS A 450 6.79 -15.42 -6.26
N THR A 451 5.84 -15.52 -5.34
CA THR A 451 6.01 -16.20 -4.05
C THR A 451 6.03 -17.71 -4.23
N ARG A 452 5.17 -18.27 -5.10
CA ARG A 452 5.19 -19.71 -5.44
C ARG A 452 6.52 -20.13 -6.04
N LEU A 453 7.02 -19.41 -7.05
CA LEU A 453 8.31 -19.68 -7.68
C LEU A 453 9.47 -19.57 -6.66
N LYS A 454 9.46 -18.54 -5.82
CA LYS A 454 10.48 -18.35 -4.78
C LYS A 454 10.59 -19.55 -3.85
N PHE A 455 9.47 -20.15 -3.47
CA PHE A 455 9.42 -21.27 -2.55
C PHE A 455 9.19 -22.63 -3.23
N ASN A 456 9.37 -22.70 -4.56
CA ASN A 456 9.16 -23.91 -5.37
C ASN A 456 7.82 -24.62 -5.12
N LEU A 457 6.75 -23.82 -4.98
CA LEU A 457 5.39 -24.30 -4.74
C LEU A 457 4.68 -24.53 -6.08
N LYS A 458 4.01 -25.68 -6.20
CA LYS A 458 3.25 -26.05 -7.40
C LYS A 458 1.76 -25.90 -7.18
N GLU A 459 1.06 -25.61 -8.27
CA GLU A 459 -0.40 -25.62 -8.33
C GLU A 459 -0.97 -27.00 -7.95
N GLY A 460 -2.05 -27.02 -7.18
CA GLY A 460 -2.69 -28.26 -6.71
C GLY A 460 -1.92 -29.02 -5.65
N MET A 461 -0.72 -28.56 -5.25
CA MET A 461 0.07 -29.20 -4.20
C MET A 461 -0.56 -28.95 -2.83
N THR A 462 -0.72 -30.01 -2.04
CA THR A 462 -1.06 -29.87 -0.62
C THR A 462 0.19 -29.49 0.18
N ALA A 463 0.08 -28.42 0.98
CA ALA A 463 1.13 -27.99 1.89
C ALA A 463 0.62 -27.86 3.32
N THR A 464 1.54 -27.97 4.27
CA THR A 464 1.26 -27.69 5.67
C THR A 464 1.32 -26.18 5.88
N ILE A 465 0.20 -25.56 6.26
CA ILE A 465 0.06 -24.14 6.53
C ILE A 465 0.11 -23.92 8.03
N ARG A 466 1.03 -23.07 8.48
CA ARG A 466 1.20 -22.68 9.88
C ARG A 466 0.85 -21.21 10.03
N ALA A 467 0.07 -20.86 11.05
CA ALA A 467 -0.14 -19.47 11.46
C ALA A 467 -0.02 -19.38 12.98
N GLY A 468 1.01 -18.68 13.46
CA GLY A 468 1.40 -18.78 14.88
C GLY A 468 1.79 -20.23 15.21
N ASN A 469 1.12 -20.85 16.19
CA ASN A 469 1.28 -22.27 16.51
C ASN A 469 0.17 -23.20 15.98
N ARG A 470 -0.82 -22.67 15.25
CA ARG A 470 -1.84 -23.50 14.60
C ARG A 470 -1.35 -23.97 13.24
N ILE A 471 -1.73 -25.20 12.89
CA ILE A 471 -1.36 -25.86 11.65
C ILE A 471 -2.61 -26.44 11.00
N SER A 472 -2.73 -26.30 9.69
CA SER A 472 -3.73 -26.96 8.85
C SER A 472 -3.11 -27.36 7.53
N LEU A 473 -3.63 -28.40 6.88
CA LEU A 473 -3.29 -28.67 5.48
C LEU A 473 -4.10 -27.72 4.59
N ALA A 474 -3.50 -27.30 3.47
CA ALA A 474 -4.23 -26.59 2.42
C ALA A 474 -3.67 -26.92 1.04
N THR A 475 -4.55 -26.90 0.04
CA THR A 475 -4.17 -26.99 -1.37
C THR A 475 -3.76 -25.60 -1.87
N ILE A 476 -2.60 -25.54 -2.51
CA ILE A 476 -2.05 -24.31 -3.08
C ILE A 476 -2.67 -24.07 -4.45
N HIS A 477 -3.23 -22.88 -4.62
CA HIS A 477 -3.72 -22.39 -5.89
C HIS A 477 -3.04 -21.08 -6.31
N ALA A 478 -3.18 -20.73 -7.57
CA ALA A 478 -2.68 -19.50 -8.14
C ALA A 478 -3.49 -18.32 -7.61
N TYR A 479 -2.82 -17.29 -7.11
CA TYR A 479 -3.51 -16.05 -6.79
C TYR A 479 -3.89 -15.30 -8.07
N PRO A 480 -5.17 -14.93 -8.25
CA PRO A 480 -5.62 -14.08 -9.34
C PRO A 480 -4.87 -12.75 -9.33
N PHE A 481 -4.06 -12.52 -10.37
CA PHE A 481 -3.22 -11.33 -10.50
C PHE A 481 -4.03 -10.04 -10.30
N SER A 482 -3.54 -9.13 -9.44
CA SER A 482 -4.10 -7.79 -9.25
C SER A 482 -3.09 -6.71 -9.63
N PHE A 483 -3.52 -5.74 -10.46
CA PHE A 483 -2.73 -4.55 -10.82
C PHE A 483 -2.31 -3.68 -9.64
N ARG A 484 -2.97 -3.79 -8.47
CA ARG A 484 -2.67 -2.97 -7.29
C ARG A 484 -1.87 -3.72 -6.24
N ASN A 485 -2.18 -4.99 -6.01
CA ASN A 485 -1.62 -5.77 -4.91
C ASN A 485 -1.15 -7.14 -5.41
N SER A 486 -0.01 -7.17 -6.10
CA SER A 486 0.56 -8.39 -6.68
C SER A 486 1.05 -9.42 -5.66
N ASN A 487 1.13 -9.06 -4.38
CA ASN A 487 1.67 -9.90 -3.29
C ASN A 487 0.59 -10.35 -2.28
N VAL A 488 -0.70 -10.30 -2.63
CA VAL A 488 -1.77 -10.72 -1.72
C VAL A 488 -1.89 -12.24 -1.66
N VAL A 489 -2.10 -12.77 -0.47
CA VAL A 489 -2.35 -14.18 -0.22
C VAL A 489 -3.78 -14.32 0.30
N GLN A 490 -4.59 -15.13 -0.38
CA GLN A 490 -5.97 -15.38 0.00
C GLN A 490 -6.11 -16.78 0.59
N LEU A 491 -6.95 -16.89 1.62
CA LEU A 491 -7.28 -18.13 2.28
C LEU A 491 -8.79 -18.32 2.20
N SER A 492 -9.21 -19.53 1.85
CA SER A 492 -10.60 -19.98 1.98
C SER A 492 -11.15 -19.74 3.39
N LYS A 493 -12.47 -19.56 3.50
CA LYS A 493 -13.14 -19.34 4.78
C LYS A 493 -12.84 -20.47 5.78
N ALA A 494 -12.94 -21.73 5.33
CA ALA A 494 -12.64 -22.91 6.12
C ALA A 494 -11.20 -22.89 6.67
N LEU A 495 -10.20 -22.61 5.81
CA LEU A 495 -8.81 -22.55 6.24
C LEU A 495 -8.57 -21.42 7.25
N ARG A 496 -9.19 -20.25 7.06
CA ARG A 496 -9.09 -19.12 8.03
C ARG A 496 -9.67 -19.50 9.39
N GLU A 497 -10.83 -20.14 9.42
CA GLU A 497 -11.48 -20.57 10.66
C GLU A 497 -10.63 -21.62 11.39
N ARG A 498 -10.08 -22.62 10.68
CA ARG A 498 -9.17 -23.63 11.25
C ARG A 498 -7.91 -23.02 11.87
N LEU A 499 -7.37 -21.98 11.24
CA LEU A 499 -6.19 -21.25 11.70
C LEU A 499 -6.51 -20.11 12.70
N ALA A 500 -7.80 -19.85 12.99
CA ALA A 500 -8.29 -18.74 13.81
C ALA A 500 -7.78 -17.37 13.35
N LEU A 501 -7.83 -17.11 12.04
CA LEU A 501 -7.30 -15.89 11.42
C LEU A 501 -8.40 -14.87 11.08
N PRO A 502 -8.12 -13.56 11.14
CA PRO A 502 -9.08 -12.53 10.72
C PRO A 502 -9.43 -12.63 9.23
N LYS A 503 -10.68 -12.28 8.89
CA LYS A 503 -11.21 -12.28 7.51
C LYS A 503 -10.34 -11.45 6.55
N ASP A 504 -9.94 -10.25 6.96
CA ASP A 504 -9.29 -9.27 6.08
C ASP A 504 -7.75 -9.21 6.23
N TRP A 505 -7.15 -10.17 6.94
CA TRP A 505 -5.70 -10.19 7.08
C TRP A 505 -5.03 -10.77 5.83
N ASN A 506 -4.07 -10.02 5.29
CA ASN A 506 -3.20 -10.42 4.19
C ASN A 506 -1.80 -10.77 4.74
N PRO A 507 -1.48 -12.05 4.95
CA PRO A 507 -0.24 -12.47 5.59
C PRO A 507 0.96 -12.38 4.65
N LYS A 508 2.16 -12.14 5.20
CA LYS A 508 3.40 -12.52 4.54
C LYS A 508 3.58 -14.04 4.64
N VAL A 509 4.05 -14.65 3.57
CA VAL A 509 4.32 -16.09 3.48
C VAL A 509 5.82 -16.33 3.49
N THR A 510 6.26 -17.24 4.34
CA THR A 510 7.59 -17.84 4.30
C THR A 510 7.47 -19.35 4.17
N SER A 511 8.50 -20.01 3.63
CA SER A 511 8.53 -21.47 3.51
C SER A 511 9.83 -21.99 4.12
N ALA A 512 9.70 -23.00 4.98
CA ALA A 512 10.83 -23.75 5.53
C ALA A 512 10.43 -25.22 5.71
N ASN A 513 11.27 -26.15 5.24
CA ASN A 513 11.06 -27.60 5.39
C ASN A 513 9.67 -28.10 4.96
N GLY A 514 9.11 -27.52 3.88
CA GLY A 514 7.77 -27.90 3.36
C GLY A 514 6.59 -27.32 4.14
N VAL A 515 6.83 -26.49 5.16
CA VAL A 515 5.78 -25.78 5.91
C VAL A 515 5.72 -24.32 5.46
N LEU A 516 4.53 -23.87 5.06
CA LEU A 516 4.25 -22.47 4.75
C LEU A 516 3.80 -21.74 6.01
N SER A 517 4.57 -20.76 6.45
CA SER A 517 4.26 -19.96 7.63
C SER A 517 3.63 -18.62 7.22
N LEU A 518 2.46 -18.34 7.81
CA LEU A 518 1.69 -17.11 7.65
C LEU A 518 1.96 -16.20 8.85
N GLY A 519 2.49 -15.02 8.59
CA GLY A 519 2.83 -14.10 9.67
C GLY A 519 3.92 -13.11 9.31
N PRO A 520 4.63 -12.57 10.32
CA PRO A 520 4.57 -12.94 11.73
C PRO A 520 3.26 -12.54 12.43
N ILE A 521 2.85 -13.36 13.40
CA ILE A 521 1.79 -13.05 14.37
C ILE A 521 2.46 -12.70 15.69
N ILE A 522 2.22 -11.49 16.19
CA ILE A 522 2.87 -10.90 17.36
C ILE A 522 1.80 -10.68 18.44
N GLY A 523 2.02 -11.23 19.62
CA GLY A 523 1.16 -11.02 20.79
C GLY A 523 1.78 -9.99 21.73
N ILE A 524 1.07 -8.92 22.05
CA ILE A 524 1.48 -7.96 23.08
C ILE A 524 0.83 -8.38 24.40
N LEU A 525 1.64 -8.81 25.36
CA LEU A 525 1.18 -9.15 26.70
C LEU A 525 1.15 -7.88 27.56
N ALA A 526 -0.04 -7.36 27.89
CA ALA A 526 -0.21 -6.09 28.61
C ALA A 526 -1.49 -6.09 29.47
N ALA A 527 -1.45 -5.43 30.62
CA ALA A 527 -2.60 -5.32 31.53
C ALA A 527 -3.60 -4.24 31.07
N ARG A 528 -4.90 -4.52 31.18
CA ARG A 528 -5.99 -3.56 30.92
C ARG A 528 -6.36 -2.79 32.20
N PRO A 529 -6.80 -1.52 32.09
CA PRO A 529 -6.78 -0.69 30.89
C PRO A 529 -5.34 -0.35 30.46
N PHE A 530 -5.09 -0.18 29.16
CA PHE A 530 -3.74 0.06 28.63
C PHE A 530 -3.20 1.47 28.88
N GLU A 531 -4.06 2.39 29.33
CA GLU A 531 -3.72 3.78 29.67
C GLU A 531 -2.82 4.46 28.61
N ARG A 532 -1.65 4.97 29.02
CA ARG A 532 -0.69 5.68 28.16
C ARG A 532 -0.13 4.81 27.03
N GLN A 533 -0.19 3.49 27.14
CA GLN A 533 0.31 2.56 26.12
C GLN A 533 -0.66 2.37 24.94
N THR A 534 -1.93 2.76 25.09
CA THR A 534 -2.98 2.60 24.06
C THR A 534 -2.54 3.15 22.70
N THR A 535 -2.04 4.39 22.67
CA THR A 535 -1.61 5.06 21.44
C THR A 535 -0.36 4.44 20.82
N TYR A 536 0.46 3.78 21.63
CA TYR A 536 1.65 3.07 21.17
C TYR A 536 1.28 1.72 20.55
N PHE A 537 0.39 0.95 21.18
CA PHE A 537 -0.10 -0.32 20.62
C PHE A 537 -0.85 -0.11 19.31
N GLN A 538 -1.74 0.89 19.23
CA GLN A 538 -2.41 1.27 17.98
C GLN A 538 -1.41 1.61 16.87
N HIS A 539 -0.33 2.32 17.22
CA HIS A 539 0.72 2.66 16.27
C HIS A 539 1.49 1.44 15.78
N LEU A 540 1.86 0.52 16.68
CA LEU A 540 2.50 -0.75 16.30
C LEU A 540 1.60 -1.60 15.41
N SER A 541 0.31 -1.74 15.75
CA SER A 541 -0.63 -2.51 14.94
C SER A 541 -0.80 -1.93 13.53
N ARG A 542 -0.76 -0.60 13.37
CA ARG A 542 -0.81 0.04 12.05
C ARG A 542 0.45 -0.26 11.23
N LEU A 543 1.63 -0.08 11.81
CA LEU A 543 2.91 -0.40 11.15
C LEU A 543 3.00 -1.90 10.80
N ALA A 544 2.47 -2.77 11.66
CA ALA A 544 2.39 -4.20 11.44
C ALA A 544 1.51 -4.53 10.23
N ALA A 545 0.32 -3.92 10.12
CA ALA A 545 -0.57 -4.12 8.97
C ALA A 545 0.08 -3.69 7.65
N GLU A 546 0.80 -2.55 7.64
CA GLU A 546 1.60 -2.09 6.48
C GLU A 546 2.69 -3.10 6.07
N LYS A 547 3.15 -3.95 7.01
CA LYS A 547 4.16 -5.00 6.80
C LYS A 547 3.58 -6.42 6.71
N GLN A 548 2.27 -6.56 6.51
CA GLN A 548 1.58 -7.87 6.42
C GLN A 548 1.75 -8.73 7.69
N MET A 549 1.95 -8.10 8.84
CA MET A 549 2.05 -8.73 10.16
C MET A 549 0.73 -8.59 10.91
N LEU A 550 0.44 -9.52 11.82
CA LEU A 550 -0.72 -9.45 12.72
C LEU A 550 -0.26 -9.11 14.13
N VAL A 551 -0.85 -8.09 14.75
CA VAL A 551 -0.60 -7.72 16.15
C VAL A 551 -1.92 -7.69 16.90
N TYR A 552 -1.97 -8.39 18.03
CA TYR A 552 -3.06 -8.30 19.01
C TYR A 552 -2.53 -8.16 20.43
N VAL A 553 -3.33 -7.57 21.31
CA VAL A 553 -3.01 -7.35 22.73
C VAL A 553 -3.85 -8.27 23.61
N PHE A 554 -3.27 -8.86 24.64
CA PHE A 554 -3.94 -9.81 25.54
C PHE A 554 -3.38 -9.78 26.98
N GLU A 555 -4.17 -10.31 27.91
CA GLU A 555 -3.79 -10.54 29.32
C GLU A 555 -3.65 -12.04 29.64
N PRO A 556 -2.98 -12.44 30.74
CA PRO A 556 -2.83 -13.85 31.09
C PRO A 556 -4.15 -14.64 31.18
N GLN A 557 -5.21 -14.00 31.68
CA GLN A 557 -6.55 -14.60 31.78
C GLN A 557 -7.24 -14.84 30.42
N ASP A 558 -6.76 -14.22 29.34
CA ASP A 558 -7.32 -14.37 28.00
C ASP A 558 -6.83 -15.64 27.29
N ILE A 559 -5.88 -16.37 27.89
CA ILE A 559 -5.22 -17.54 27.29
C ILE A 559 -6.09 -18.79 27.49
N MET A 560 -6.53 -19.38 26.38
CA MET A 560 -7.22 -20.67 26.35
C MET A 560 -6.22 -21.78 26.04
N TRP A 561 -5.57 -22.29 27.09
CA TRP A 561 -4.44 -23.22 26.99
C TRP A 561 -4.74 -24.48 26.17
N ASP A 562 -5.87 -25.13 26.41
CA ASP A 562 -6.22 -26.41 25.76
C ASP A 562 -6.46 -26.25 24.25
N GLN A 563 -6.97 -25.09 23.84
CA GLN A 563 -7.28 -24.78 22.44
C GLN A 563 -6.10 -24.12 21.71
N GLN A 564 -5.08 -23.71 22.46
CA GLN A 564 -3.97 -22.86 21.97
C GLN A 564 -4.47 -21.60 21.25
N LEU A 565 -5.48 -20.96 21.84
CA LEU A 565 -6.09 -19.73 21.37
C LEU A 565 -6.00 -18.64 22.44
N ILE A 566 -6.03 -17.39 22.01
CA ILE A 566 -6.00 -16.22 22.90
C ILE A 566 -7.12 -15.26 22.50
N LYS A 567 -7.90 -14.81 23.49
CA LYS A 567 -8.82 -13.69 23.30
C LYS A 567 -8.01 -12.39 23.24
N GLY A 568 -7.92 -11.79 22.06
CA GLY A 568 -7.08 -10.62 21.82
C GLY A 568 -7.88 -9.41 21.36
N THR A 569 -7.27 -8.23 21.47
CA THR A 569 -7.79 -6.97 20.92
C THR A 569 -6.87 -6.48 19.80
N THR A 570 -7.44 -6.16 18.63
CA THR A 570 -6.75 -5.58 17.46
C THR A 570 -7.29 -4.18 17.13
N LEU A 571 -6.78 -3.54 16.06
CA LEU A 571 -7.36 -2.30 15.54
C LEU A 571 -8.81 -2.46 15.05
N ASN A 572 -9.20 -3.68 14.66
CA ASN A 572 -10.53 -3.98 14.14
C ASN A 572 -11.50 -4.50 15.21
N GLY A 573 -11.07 -4.51 16.48
CA GLY A 573 -11.83 -5.01 17.61
C GLY A 573 -11.30 -6.31 18.21
N ASP A 574 -12.11 -6.89 19.08
CA ASP A 574 -11.80 -8.13 19.81
C ASP A 574 -12.03 -9.36 18.93
N GLY A 575 -11.27 -10.42 19.19
CA GLY A 575 -11.39 -11.70 18.49
C GLY A 575 -10.63 -12.84 19.16
N LEU A 576 -10.73 -14.03 18.59
CA LEU A 576 -9.91 -15.19 18.95
C LEU A 576 -8.77 -15.33 17.95
N PHE A 577 -7.55 -15.51 18.47
CA PHE A 577 -6.34 -15.60 17.66
C PHE A 577 -5.54 -16.84 18.03
N PRO A 578 -4.76 -17.41 17.09
CA PRO A 578 -3.80 -18.46 17.43
C PRO A 578 -2.72 -17.91 18.37
N PHE A 579 -2.10 -18.80 19.15
CA PHE A 579 -0.89 -18.47 19.90
C PHE A 579 0.12 -17.75 19.00
N PRO A 580 0.73 -16.66 19.47
CA PRO A 580 1.57 -15.81 18.64
C PRO A 580 2.91 -16.52 18.37
N ALA A 581 3.57 -16.13 17.29
CA ALA A 581 4.92 -16.61 16.98
C ALA A 581 6.00 -15.92 17.82
N VAL A 582 5.68 -14.77 18.43
CA VAL A 582 6.58 -14.00 19.29
C VAL A 582 5.76 -13.12 20.23
N ILE A 583 6.24 -12.94 21.46
CA ILE A 583 5.58 -12.12 22.48
C ILE A 583 6.37 -10.84 22.73
N TYR A 584 5.66 -9.71 22.77
CA TYR A 584 6.15 -8.45 23.30
C TYR A 584 5.55 -8.20 24.68
N ASP A 585 6.33 -8.49 25.72
CA ASP A 585 5.89 -8.33 27.11
C ASP A 585 5.97 -6.87 27.57
N ARG A 586 4.80 -6.32 27.90
CA ARG A 586 4.60 -4.95 28.39
C ARG A 586 3.91 -4.91 29.76
N ILE A 587 3.93 -6.01 30.51
CA ILE A 587 3.48 -6.06 31.90
C ILE A 587 4.65 -5.70 32.83
N PHE A 588 4.54 -4.59 33.57
CA PHE A 588 5.54 -4.18 34.55
C PHE A 588 5.54 -5.10 35.79
N LEU A 589 6.73 -5.40 36.33
CA LEU A 589 6.86 -6.13 37.59
C LEU A 589 6.54 -5.16 38.74
N GLY A 590 5.42 -5.39 39.44
CA GLY A 590 5.11 -4.72 40.70
C GLY A 590 5.84 -5.39 41.87
N GLY A 591 6.02 -4.68 42.99
CA GLY A 591 6.70 -5.19 44.18
C GLY A 591 6.05 -6.41 44.85
N LYS A 592 4.83 -6.81 44.45
CA LYS A 592 4.20 -8.07 44.83
C LYS A 592 4.30 -9.07 43.67
N LYS A 593 4.87 -10.25 43.91
CA LYS A 593 4.86 -11.37 42.96
C LYS A 593 3.44 -11.67 42.52
N ASN A 594 3.17 -11.61 41.21
CA ASN A 594 1.91 -12.07 40.64
C ASN A 594 2.15 -13.45 40.01
N VAL A 595 1.81 -14.49 40.76
CA VAL A 595 2.03 -15.90 40.40
C VAL A 595 1.43 -16.22 39.03
N VAL A 596 0.24 -15.69 38.72
CA VAL A 596 -0.46 -15.95 37.45
C VAL A 596 0.33 -15.42 36.24
N ILE A 597 0.90 -14.21 36.35
CA ILE A 597 1.69 -13.61 35.27
C ILE A 597 2.98 -14.40 35.04
N ASP A 598 3.67 -14.75 36.12
CA ASP A 598 4.94 -15.46 36.04
C ASP A 598 4.75 -16.90 35.52
N GLU A 599 3.69 -17.59 35.95
CA GLU A 599 3.29 -18.90 35.41
C GLU A 599 2.97 -18.81 33.91
N ALA A 600 2.20 -17.80 33.48
CA ALA A 600 1.88 -17.61 32.07
C ALA A 600 3.15 -17.37 31.23
N ARG A 601 4.08 -16.53 31.69
CA ARG A 601 5.38 -16.28 31.04
C ARG A 601 6.18 -17.57 30.89
N VAL A 602 6.36 -18.31 31.98
CA VAL A 602 7.12 -19.56 32.00
C VAL A 602 6.45 -20.60 31.09
N LYS A 603 5.12 -20.73 31.12
CA LYS A 603 4.40 -21.69 30.29
C LYS A 603 4.52 -21.34 28.80
N LEU A 604 4.31 -20.07 28.41
CA LEU A 604 4.46 -19.61 27.02
C LEU A 604 5.89 -19.83 26.50
N GLN A 605 6.91 -19.55 27.31
CA GLN A 605 8.31 -19.71 26.92
C GLN A 605 8.78 -21.16 26.94
N SER A 606 8.58 -21.89 28.04
CA SER A 606 9.18 -23.21 28.25
C SER A 606 8.33 -24.37 27.73
N VAL A 607 7.00 -24.23 27.67
CA VAL A 607 6.11 -25.31 27.17
C VAL A 607 5.75 -25.09 25.71
N PHE A 608 5.43 -23.86 25.32
CA PHE A 608 5.02 -23.53 23.94
C PHE A 608 6.14 -22.98 23.06
N HIS A 609 7.34 -22.79 23.64
CA HIS A 609 8.55 -22.34 22.93
C HIS A 609 8.36 -21.02 22.17
N ILE A 610 7.53 -20.12 22.72
CA ILE A 610 7.28 -18.81 22.12
C ILE A 610 8.36 -17.83 22.59
N PRO A 611 9.18 -17.27 21.67
CA PRO A 611 10.21 -16.31 22.02
C PRO A 611 9.60 -14.99 22.49
N PHE A 612 10.33 -14.30 23.37
CA PHE A 612 9.99 -12.96 23.84
C PHE A 612 10.96 -11.95 23.24
N VAL A 613 10.46 -10.80 22.80
CA VAL A 613 11.31 -9.70 22.32
C VAL A 613 12.34 -9.31 23.38
N ASN A 614 11.88 -9.16 24.62
CA ASN A 614 12.74 -8.95 25.78
C ASN A 614 12.44 -10.07 26.79
N PRO A 615 13.43 -10.90 27.16
CA PRO A 615 13.24 -12.05 28.02
C PRO A 615 13.11 -11.67 29.50
N LEU A 616 12.60 -12.58 30.32
CA LEU A 616 12.45 -12.39 31.77
C LEU A 616 13.79 -12.17 32.49
N THR A 617 14.88 -12.77 32.01
CA THR A 617 16.24 -12.58 32.54
C THR A 617 16.67 -11.12 32.46
N LEU A 618 16.39 -10.43 31.34
CA LEU A 618 16.64 -9.01 31.19
C LEU A 618 15.82 -8.17 32.19
N PHE A 619 14.53 -8.50 32.37
CA PHE A 619 13.68 -7.78 33.32
C PHE A 619 14.17 -7.93 34.77
N ARG A 620 14.72 -9.10 35.13
CA ARG A 620 15.32 -9.33 36.47
C ARG A 620 16.57 -8.49 36.67
N LEU A 621 17.53 -8.55 35.74
CA LEU A 621 18.78 -7.79 35.83
C LEU A 621 18.55 -6.27 35.84
N THR A 622 17.71 -5.75 34.95
CA THR A 622 17.44 -4.30 34.86
C THR A 622 16.48 -3.79 35.94
N GLY A 623 15.74 -4.68 36.59
CA GLY A 623 14.90 -4.37 37.74
C GLY A 623 15.69 -4.23 39.05
N ASP A 624 16.93 -4.72 39.09
CA ASP A 624 17.85 -4.65 40.23
C ASP A 624 18.99 -3.67 39.94
N LYS A 625 19.00 -2.53 40.65
CA LYS A 625 20.00 -1.47 40.45
C LYS A 625 21.41 -1.91 40.85
N TRP A 626 21.53 -2.84 41.80
CA TRP A 626 22.84 -3.28 42.26
C TRP A 626 23.42 -4.33 41.31
N ASP A 627 22.62 -5.29 40.85
CA ASP A 627 23.09 -6.31 39.90
C ASP A 627 23.55 -5.68 38.59
N SER A 628 22.75 -4.75 38.04
CA SER A 628 23.12 -4.01 36.82
C SER A 628 24.37 -3.15 37.02
N HIS A 629 24.53 -2.51 38.18
CA HIS A 629 25.76 -1.77 38.51
C HIS A 629 26.96 -2.70 38.60
N GLN A 630 26.89 -3.79 39.38
CA GLN A 630 27.96 -4.77 39.56
C GLN A 630 28.43 -5.40 38.25
N LEU A 631 27.49 -5.71 37.35
CA LEU A 631 27.83 -6.23 36.01
C LEU A 631 28.68 -5.21 35.24
N LEU A 632 28.25 -3.95 35.21
CA LEU A 632 28.87 -2.92 34.39
C LEU A 632 30.16 -2.36 35.00
N THR A 633 30.34 -2.38 36.33
CA THR A 633 31.55 -1.90 37.01
C THR A 633 32.81 -2.61 36.55
N LYS A 634 32.71 -3.86 36.08
CA LYS A 634 33.84 -4.65 35.59
C LYS A 634 34.56 -4.01 34.40
N GLU A 635 33.83 -3.34 33.52
CA GLU A 635 34.37 -2.80 32.26
C GLU A 635 34.14 -1.28 32.11
N TYR A 636 33.20 -0.71 32.86
CA TYR A 636 32.68 0.64 32.66
C TYR A 636 32.74 1.50 33.93
N ASN A 637 33.68 1.21 34.84
CA ASN A 637 33.81 1.92 36.13
C ASN A 637 33.88 3.45 35.97
N ASP A 638 34.61 3.96 34.97
CA ASP A 638 34.80 5.40 34.78
C ASP A 638 33.52 6.14 34.37
N VAL A 639 32.58 5.45 33.70
CA VAL A 639 31.28 6.01 33.31
C VAL A 639 30.20 5.71 34.34
N LEU A 640 30.48 4.92 35.37
CA LEU A 640 29.56 4.68 36.46
C LEU A 640 29.80 5.71 37.58
N PRO A 641 28.74 6.04 38.33
CA PRO A 641 28.89 6.75 39.59
C PRO A 641 29.37 5.81 40.68
N ASP A 642 30.27 6.28 41.55
CA ASP A 642 30.67 5.49 42.71
C ASP A 642 29.43 5.13 43.54
N SER A 643 29.25 3.82 43.75
CA SER A 643 28.07 3.27 44.39
C SER A 643 28.43 2.07 45.25
N ARG A 644 27.83 1.98 46.43
CA ARG A 644 28.03 0.88 47.37
C ARG A 644 26.72 0.44 48.00
N LEU A 645 26.61 -0.86 48.26
CA LEU A 645 25.46 -1.42 48.96
C LEU A 645 25.40 -0.86 50.39
N LEU A 646 24.24 -0.34 50.81
CA LEU A 646 24.05 0.15 52.18
C LEU A 646 23.89 -1.02 53.13
N GLN A 647 24.94 -1.35 53.88
CA GLN A 647 24.92 -2.42 54.89
C GLN A 647 24.94 -1.84 56.31
N GLN A 648 25.64 -0.74 56.50
CA GLN A 648 25.85 -0.10 57.78
C GLN A 648 25.84 1.43 57.65
N SER A 649 25.59 2.12 58.76
CA SER A 649 25.52 3.59 58.78
C SER A 649 26.84 4.25 58.37
N SER A 650 27.98 3.61 58.62
CA SER A 650 29.31 4.11 58.22
C SER A 650 29.42 4.32 56.70
N ASP A 651 28.80 3.47 55.89
CA ASP A 651 28.83 3.55 54.42
C ASP A 651 28.31 4.90 53.89
N ILE A 652 27.34 5.49 54.59
CA ILE A 652 26.76 6.80 54.26
C ILE A 652 27.69 7.93 54.67
N THR A 653 28.27 7.84 55.87
CA THR A 653 29.28 8.78 56.37
C THR A 653 30.45 8.86 55.42
N ASP A 654 31.03 7.72 55.03
CA ASP A 654 32.21 7.65 54.16
C ASP A 654 31.92 8.28 52.79
N MET A 655 30.79 7.93 52.17
CA MET A 655 30.38 8.51 50.89
C MET A 655 30.08 10.02 51.02
N LEU A 656 29.48 10.46 52.13
CA LEU A 656 29.25 11.89 52.38
C LEU A 656 30.55 12.66 52.64
N ASP A 657 31.53 12.05 53.31
CA ASP A 657 32.83 12.66 53.58
C ASP A 657 33.62 12.82 52.27
N GLN A 658 33.52 11.83 51.38
CA GLN A 658 34.19 11.84 50.09
C GLN A 658 33.52 12.77 49.07
N TYR A 659 32.19 12.76 48.95
CA TYR A 659 31.47 13.44 47.87
C TYR A 659 30.68 14.68 48.31
N GLY A 660 30.37 14.82 49.60
CA GLY A 660 29.54 15.89 50.14
C GLY A 660 28.04 15.78 49.80
N GLU A 661 27.69 15.04 48.76
CA GLU A 661 26.33 14.80 48.30
C GLU A 661 26.17 13.36 47.84
N ILE A 662 25.09 12.70 48.26
CA ILE A 662 24.80 11.30 47.93
C ILE A 662 23.30 11.09 47.68
N PHE A 663 22.98 9.99 46.99
CA PHE A 663 21.62 9.47 46.84
C PHE A 663 21.51 8.08 47.46
N LEU A 664 20.47 7.86 48.27
CA LEU A 664 20.04 6.55 48.72
C LEU A 664 18.92 6.07 47.79
N LYS A 665 19.15 4.99 47.06
CA LYS A 665 18.20 4.41 46.10
C LYS A 665 17.81 3.01 46.54
N PRO A 666 16.51 2.65 46.65
CA PRO A 666 16.15 1.26 46.89
C PRO A 666 16.55 0.41 45.70
N ILE A 667 17.05 -0.81 45.96
CA ILE A 667 17.55 -1.71 44.90
C ILE A 667 16.44 -2.02 43.90
N GLY A 668 15.29 -2.46 44.40
CA GLY A 668 14.06 -2.64 43.63
C GLY A 668 13.17 -1.39 43.64
N GLY A 669 12.27 -1.30 42.65
CA GLY A 669 11.26 -0.25 42.56
C GLY A 669 11.47 0.71 41.38
N ALA A 670 10.36 1.28 40.93
CA ALA A 670 10.26 2.16 39.76
C ALA A 670 9.82 3.58 40.15
N LEU A 671 9.88 4.51 39.19
CA LEU A 671 9.33 5.88 39.31
C LEU A 671 9.93 6.69 40.48
N SER A 672 11.21 6.48 40.79
CA SER A 672 11.94 7.19 41.85
C SER A 672 11.30 7.08 43.24
N MET A 673 10.44 6.09 43.46
CA MET A 673 9.81 5.80 44.74
C MET A 673 10.88 5.44 45.78
N GLY A 674 10.92 6.19 46.89
CA GLY A 674 11.83 5.91 47.99
C GLY A 674 13.27 6.41 47.80
N VAL A 675 13.57 7.16 46.74
CA VAL A 675 14.89 7.80 46.57
C VAL A 675 15.03 8.99 47.52
N ILE A 676 16.15 9.02 48.23
CA ILE A 676 16.48 10.06 49.22
C ILE A 676 17.79 10.73 48.80
N ARG A 677 17.83 12.06 48.85
CA ARG A 677 19.04 12.86 48.65
C ARG A 677 19.58 13.30 50.00
N VAL A 678 20.88 13.13 50.23
CA VAL A 678 21.56 13.62 51.45
C VAL A 678 22.70 14.54 51.05
N ILE A 679 22.72 15.76 51.59
CA ILE A 679 23.71 16.79 51.28
C ILE A 679 24.35 17.27 52.57
N ARG A 680 25.68 17.27 52.65
CA ARG A 680 26.42 17.93 53.73
C ARG A 680 26.85 19.33 53.28
N ARG A 681 26.48 20.34 54.06
CA ARG A 681 26.93 21.74 53.88
C ARG A 681 27.52 22.25 55.20
N PRO A 682 28.22 23.41 55.22
CA PRO A 682 28.73 23.99 56.45
C PRO A 682 27.64 24.25 57.51
N THR A 683 26.39 24.43 57.08
CA THR A 683 25.23 24.73 57.93
C THR A 683 24.50 23.50 58.49
N GLY A 684 24.99 22.29 58.18
CA GLY A 684 24.42 21.01 58.65
C GLY A 684 24.25 19.98 57.52
N ILE A 685 23.61 18.86 57.87
CA ILE A 685 23.27 17.79 56.94
C ILE A 685 21.79 17.94 56.55
N PHE A 686 21.50 17.81 55.26
CA PHE A 686 20.17 17.98 54.71
C PHE A 686 19.69 16.66 54.13
N TRP A 687 18.54 16.19 54.59
CA TRP A 687 17.86 15.00 54.12
C TRP A 687 16.61 15.39 53.35
N LEU A 688 16.51 14.94 52.10
CA LEU A 688 15.39 15.23 51.21
C LEU A 688 14.80 13.94 50.65
N SER A 689 13.57 13.62 51.08
CA SER A 689 12.77 12.58 50.42
C SER A 689 12.13 13.18 49.17
N ILE A 690 12.63 12.82 47.99
CA ILE A 690 12.32 13.51 46.73
C ILE A 690 10.83 13.51 46.42
N LYS A 691 10.19 12.34 46.44
CA LYS A 691 8.77 12.24 46.06
C LYS A 691 7.81 12.65 47.17
N GLN A 692 8.19 12.44 48.43
CA GLN A 692 7.35 12.84 49.57
C GLN A 692 7.54 14.33 49.93
N LYS A 693 8.51 15.01 49.29
CA LYS A 693 8.88 16.42 49.54
C LYS A 693 9.17 16.71 51.03
N VAL A 694 9.67 15.71 51.76
CA VAL A 694 10.03 15.84 53.17
C VAL A 694 11.46 16.34 53.28
N PHE A 695 11.66 17.41 54.05
CA PHE A 695 12.95 18.04 54.30
C PHE A 695 13.28 17.99 55.78
N HIS A 696 14.44 17.43 56.13
CA HIS A 696 15.02 17.53 57.46
C HIS A 696 16.38 18.23 57.39
N LYS A 697 16.57 19.24 58.23
CA LYS A 697 17.88 19.81 58.53
C LYS A 697 18.37 19.16 59.82
N LEU A 698 19.50 18.47 59.72
CA LEU A 698 20.11 17.71 60.81
C LEU A 698 21.40 18.42 61.22
N THR A 699 21.57 18.60 62.53
CA THR A 699 22.74 19.28 63.10
C THR A 699 23.91 18.31 63.25
N HIS A 700 23.61 17.08 63.66
CA HIS A 700 24.60 16.02 63.86
C HIS A 700 24.31 14.79 63.00
N ILE A 701 25.37 14.08 62.59
CA ILE A 701 25.24 12.87 61.78
C ILE A 701 24.52 11.72 62.51
N ASN A 702 24.50 11.73 63.84
CA ASN A 702 23.75 10.75 64.62
C ASN A 702 22.23 10.86 64.38
N GLU A 703 21.70 12.07 64.13
CA GLU A 703 20.29 12.27 63.79
C GLU A 703 19.95 11.64 62.43
N LEU A 704 20.91 11.65 61.49
CA LEU A 704 20.79 10.99 60.19
C LEU A 704 20.67 9.47 60.37
N PHE A 705 21.46 8.88 61.26
CA PHE A 705 21.40 7.43 61.54
C PHE A 705 20.06 6.98 62.12
N VAL A 706 19.42 7.81 62.96
CA VAL A 706 18.08 7.53 63.49
C VAL A 706 17.04 7.49 62.36
N LEU A 707 17.13 8.37 61.37
CA LEU A 707 16.23 8.38 60.20
C LEU A 707 16.48 7.19 59.25
N ILE A 708 17.73 6.73 59.15
CA ILE A 708 18.12 5.63 58.26
C ILE A 708 17.80 4.26 58.86
N ALA A 709 17.94 4.07 60.16
CA ALA A 709 17.81 2.75 60.80
C ALA A 709 16.47 2.02 60.47
N PRO A 710 15.31 2.70 60.42
CA PRO A 710 14.05 2.08 59.97
C PRO A 710 14.07 1.70 58.48
N LEU A 711 14.76 2.47 57.62
CA LEU A 711 14.82 2.23 56.18
C LEU A 711 15.66 0.99 55.83
N ILE A 712 16.82 0.84 56.48
CA ILE A 712 17.71 -0.33 56.31
C ILE A 712 17.01 -1.62 56.75
N LYS A 713 16.13 -1.58 57.75
CA LYS A 713 15.40 -2.77 58.24
C LYS A 713 14.35 -3.30 57.26
N VAL A 714 13.84 -2.45 56.36
CA VAL A 714 12.67 -2.78 55.51
C VAL A 714 13.08 -3.06 54.08
N ASN A 715 14.01 -2.28 53.52
CA ASN A 715 14.46 -2.40 52.13
C ASN A 715 15.98 -2.33 52.05
N THR A 716 16.55 -3.04 51.09
CA THR A 716 17.97 -2.88 50.74
C THR A 716 18.14 -1.62 49.89
N TYR A 717 19.13 -0.80 50.24
CA TYR A 717 19.44 0.47 49.57
C TYR A 717 20.85 0.45 48.97
N LEU A 718 21.02 1.22 47.91
CA LEU A 718 22.27 1.60 47.29
C LEU A 718 22.61 3.03 47.74
N VAL A 719 23.83 3.25 48.22
CA VAL A 719 24.41 4.60 48.41
C VAL A 719 25.19 4.95 47.15
N GLN A 720 24.86 6.05 46.50
CA GLN A 720 25.48 6.48 45.25
C GLN A 720 25.96 7.93 45.35
N GLU A 721 27.09 8.27 44.74
CA GLU A 721 27.57 9.65 44.66
C GLU A 721 26.53 10.60 44.03
N GLY A 722 26.51 11.84 44.52
CA GLY A 722 25.74 12.92 43.93
C GLY A 722 26.40 13.49 42.69
N ILE A 723 25.84 13.20 41.51
CA ILE A 723 26.38 13.74 40.25
C ILE A 723 25.88 15.17 40.05
N ARG A 724 26.81 16.12 39.91
CA ARG A 724 26.49 17.50 39.50
C ARG A 724 26.24 17.56 38.00
N LYS A 725 25.00 17.30 37.61
CA LYS A 725 24.54 17.27 36.21
C LYS A 725 24.73 18.63 35.56
N LYS A 726 25.14 18.64 34.29
CA LYS A 726 25.14 19.82 33.43
C LYS A 726 23.71 20.29 33.24
N GLN A 727 23.52 21.61 33.29
CA GLN A 727 22.20 22.23 33.26
C GLN A 727 21.95 23.02 31.98
N LEU A 728 20.69 23.04 31.54
CA LEU A 728 20.21 23.89 30.46
C LEU A 728 19.12 24.79 31.01
N ASN A 729 19.37 26.11 31.02
CA ASN A 729 18.47 27.12 31.57
C ASN A 729 18.04 26.79 33.02
N GLY A 730 18.99 26.36 33.85
CA GLY A 730 18.76 25.98 35.25
C GLY A 730 18.09 24.61 35.46
N LYS A 731 17.84 23.84 34.39
CA LYS A 731 17.25 22.50 34.47
C LYS A 731 18.31 21.42 34.32
N ASN A 732 18.26 20.39 35.16
CA ASN A 732 19.10 19.21 35.03
C ASN A 732 18.76 18.43 33.75
N ILE A 733 19.77 17.87 33.08
CA ILE A 733 19.62 17.16 31.82
C ILE A 733 19.99 15.70 32.00
N GLU A 734 19.06 14.83 31.64
CA GLU A 734 19.29 13.41 31.45
C GLU A 734 19.15 13.07 29.96
N ILE A 735 19.96 12.17 29.45
CA ILE A 735 19.99 11.78 28.04
C ILE A 735 19.60 10.31 27.95
N ARG A 736 18.43 10.05 27.40
CA ARG A 736 17.98 8.69 27.09
C ARG A 736 18.43 8.31 25.69
N VAL A 737 19.26 7.28 25.59
CA VAL A 737 19.67 6.67 24.33
C VAL A 737 18.82 5.43 24.08
N TYR A 738 18.05 5.44 22.99
CA TYR A 738 17.17 4.33 22.63
C TYR A 738 17.91 3.36 21.70
N MET A 739 18.20 2.16 22.19
CA MET A 739 18.94 1.11 21.49
C MET A 739 17.97 0.00 21.09
N GLN A 740 18.00 -0.41 19.82
CA GLN A 740 17.16 -1.49 19.30
C GLN A 740 17.92 -2.33 18.30
N LYS A 741 17.60 -3.62 18.27
CA LYS A 741 18.02 -4.50 17.18
C LYS A 741 17.18 -4.28 15.92
N ASN A 742 17.82 -4.45 14.77
CA ASN A 742 17.10 -4.53 13.49
C ASN A 742 16.67 -5.98 13.19
N GLY A 743 16.13 -6.22 11.99
CA GLY A 743 15.71 -7.58 11.57
C GLY A 743 16.86 -8.57 11.36
N LEU A 744 18.11 -8.08 11.30
CA LEU A 744 19.33 -8.89 11.27
C LEU A 744 19.92 -9.10 12.68
N GLN A 745 19.16 -8.75 13.72
CA GLN A 745 19.54 -8.85 15.13
C GLN A 745 20.82 -8.06 15.50
N LYS A 746 21.13 -6.99 14.75
CA LYS A 746 22.27 -6.09 15.03
C LYS A 746 21.82 -4.86 15.80
N TRP A 747 22.60 -4.44 16.80
CA TRP A 747 22.33 -3.25 17.61
C TRP A 747 22.49 -1.95 16.84
N PHE A 748 21.46 -1.11 16.89
CA PHE A 748 21.50 0.26 16.40
C PHE A 748 20.98 1.24 17.44
N ARG A 749 21.56 2.45 17.43
CA ARG A 749 20.93 3.61 18.06
C ARG A 749 19.74 4.05 17.21
N THR A 750 18.54 4.01 17.76
CA THR A 750 17.33 4.54 17.09
C THR A 750 17.21 6.03 17.26
N GLY A 751 17.47 6.54 18.45
CA GLY A 751 17.45 7.97 18.70
C GLY A 751 17.93 8.31 20.10
N MET A 752 18.00 9.61 20.38
CA MET A 752 18.31 10.14 21.71
C MET A 752 17.31 11.23 22.06
N VAL A 753 16.93 11.29 23.33
CA VAL A 753 16.02 12.31 23.87
C VAL A 753 16.67 12.93 25.10
N GLY A 754 16.74 14.25 25.13
CA GLY A 754 17.10 14.96 26.35
C GLY A 754 15.86 15.14 27.21
N ARG A 755 15.93 14.69 28.46
CA ARG A 755 14.87 14.78 29.46
C ARG A 755 15.31 15.83 30.48
N LEU A 756 14.54 16.92 30.58
CA LEU A 756 14.88 18.06 31.44
C LEU A 756 13.99 18.07 32.66
N THR A 757 14.56 18.38 33.83
CA THR A 757 13.78 18.56 35.06
C THR A 757 14.34 19.70 35.91
N ASN A 758 13.44 20.38 36.62
CA ASN A 758 13.79 21.36 37.65
C ASN A 758 14.11 20.68 38.99
N GLU A 759 13.85 19.37 39.11
CA GLU A 759 14.12 18.57 40.29
C GLU A 759 15.48 17.85 40.15
N ASP A 760 16.02 17.33 41.26
CA ASP A 760 17.29 16.59 41.23
C ASP A 760 17.14 15.21 40.60
N VAL A 761 15.94 14.64 40.74
CA VAL A 761 15.57 13.34 40.21
C VAL A 761 14.40 13.53 39.28
N LEU A 762 14.53 12.94 38.10
CA LEU A 762 13.52 12.98 37.08
C LEU A 762 12.33 12.10 37.49
N THR A 763 11.13 12.67 37.41
CA THR A 763 9.87 11.94 37.57
C THR A 763 8.97 12.22 36.38
N GLU A 764 7.96 11.39 36.16
CA GLU A 764 7.03 11.57 35.03
C GLU A 764 6.27 12.90 35.07
N GLU A 765 6.06 13.48 36.26
CA GLU A 765 5.33 14.74 36.42
C GLU A 765 6.20 15.97 36.15
N THR A 766 7.52 15.84 36.29
CA THR A 766 8.47 16.95 36.22
C THR A 766 9.35 16.95 34.98
N GLU A 767 9.22 15.94 34.12
CA GLU A 767 9.99 15.82 32.89
C GLU A 767 9.47 16.71 31.74
N VAL A 768 10.39 17.42 31.09
CA VAL A 768 10.17 18.09 29.81
C VAL A 768 11.12 17.48 28.79
N ASN A 769 10.56 16.80 27.79
CA ASN A 769 11.34 16.11 26.78
C ASN A 769 11.71 17.04 25.62
N MET A 770 12.96 16.97 25.16
CA MET A 770 13.50 17.80 24.09
C MET A 770 14.33 17.00 23.10
N ARG A 771 14.31 17.42 21.83
CA ARG A 771 15.17 16.84 20.79
C ARG A 771 16.64 17.02 21.18
N MET A 772 17.41 15.92 21.08
CA MET A 772 18.82 15.94 21.47
C MET A 772 19.65 16.96 20.68
N SER A 773 19.34 17.18 19.40
CA SER A 773 20.01 18.21 18.59
C SER A 773 19.85 19.62 19.17
N LYS A 774 18.68 19.95 19.74
CA LYS A 774 18.45 21.24 20.39
C LYS A 774 19.23 21.34 21.69
N VAL A 775 19.19 20.30 22.53
CA VAL A 775 19.94 20.24 23.78
C VAL A 775 21.43 20.42 23.53
N MET A 776 22.02 19.64 22.60
CA MET A 776 23.45 19.77 22.26
C MET A 776 23.80 21.13 21.67
N SER A 777 22.93 21.73 20.85
CA SER A 777 23.19 23.04 20.26
C SER A 777 23.24 24.18 21.29
N GLN A 778 22.52 24.02 22.40
CA GLN A 778 22.47 25.01 23.47
C GLN A 778 23.53 24.76 24.55
N LEU A 779 23.98 23.51 24.72
CA LEU A 779 25.03 23.15 25.67
C LEU A 779 26.45 23.44 25.18
N TYR A 780 26.69 23.26 23.88
CA TYR A 780 28.00 23.43 23.26
C TYR A 780 27.83 24.34 22.05
N SER A 781 28.68 25.34 21.86
CA SER A 781 28.66 26.20 20.68
C SER A 781 29.37 25.55 19.49
N ASP A 782 30.46 24.83 19.75
CA ASP A 782 31.29 24.17 18.75
C ASP A 782 30.65 22.89 18.17
N LEU A 783 30.71 22.73 16.86
CA LEU A 783 30.13 21.57 16.16
C LEU A 783 30.94 20.28 16.37
N THR A 784 32.26 20.39 16.58
CA THR A 784 33.15 19.24 16.78
C THR A 784 32.93 18.63 18.15
N GLU A 785 32.86 19.44 19.20
CA GLU A 785 32.51 19.02 20.57
C GLU A 785 31.13 18.35 20.62
N ARG A 786 30.12 18.94 19.98
CA ARG A 786 28.78 18.35 19.88
C ARG A 786 28.84 16.94 19.29
N ARG A 787 29.58 16.77 18.19
CA ARG A 787 29.75 15.47 17.51
C ARG A 787 30.52 14.48 18.38
N TYR A 788 31.58 14.94 19.04
CA TYR A 788 32.40 14.12 19.93
C TYR A 788 31.56 13.51 21.07
N ILE A 789 30.84 14.34 21.84
CA ILE A 789 30.00 13.87 22.96
C ILE A 789 28.89 12.94 22.46
N MET A 790 28.23 13.27 21.35
CA MET A 790 27.17 12.42 20.76
C MET A 790 27.70 11.05 20.30
N ASN A 791 28.93 11.00 19.79
CA ASN A 791 29.58 9.76 19.40
C ASN A 791 30.00 8.93 20.62
N GLN A 792 30.52 9.57 21.66
CA GLN A 792 30.86 8.91 22.93
C GLN A 792 29.61 8.27 23.55
N LEU A 793 28.51 9.02 23.69
CA LEU A 793 27.23 8.50 24.17
C LEU A 793 26.78 7.28 23.35
N ALA A 794 26.89 7.35 22.02
CA ALA A 794 26.50 6.24 21.15
C ALA A 794 27.40 5.00 21.30
N THR A 795 28.71 5.20 21.45
CA THR A 795 29.68 4.11 21.63
C THR A 795 29.51 3.44 22.98
N ILE A 796 29.45 4.21 24.07
CA ILE A 796 29.23 3.69 25.43
C ILE A 796 27.90 2.92 25.48
N SER A 797 26.82 3.48 24.92
CA SER A 797 25.52 2.79 24.85
C SER A 797 25.61 1.43 24.16
N ARG A 798 26.31 1.36 23.02
CA ARG A 798 26.48 0.11 22.26
C ARG A 798 27.23 -0.94 23.06
N ASN A 799 28.29 -0.53 23.77
CA ASN A 799 29.11 -1.44 24.56
C ASN A 799 28.32 -1.96 25.78
N ILE A 800 27.56 -1.09 26.46
CA ILE A 800 26.68 -1.46 27.57
C ILE A 800 25.62 -2.47 27.14
N VAL A 801 24.88 -2.22 26.04
CA VAL A 801 23.84 -3.18 25.59
C VAL A 801 24.44 -4.53 25.20
N THR A 802 25.64 -4.53 24.62
CA THR A 802 26.36 -5.78 24.26
C THR A 802 26.77 -6.56 25.50
N THR A 803 27.26 -5.86 26.53
CA THR A 803 27.66 -6.47 27.81
C THR A 803 26.46 -7.10 28.51
N ILE A 804 25.34 -6.38 28.57
CA ILE A 804 24.09 -6.89 29.15
C ILE A 804 23.59 -8.10 28.36
N GLU A 805 23.64 -8.06 27.03
CA GLU A 805 23.24 -9.18 26.16
C GLU A 805 24.08 -10.44 26.39
N ASN A 806 25.38 -10.31 26.60
CA ASN A 806 26.25 -11.44 26.92
C ASN A 806 25.86 -12.11 28.24
N GLU A 807 25.31 -11.35 29.19
CA GLU A 807 24.87 -11.88 30.49
C GLU A 807 23.47 -12.52 30.44
N VAL A 808 22.50 -11.86 29.79
CA VAL A 808 21.08 -12.27 29.89
C VAL A 808 20.53 -13.02 28.68
N GLY A 809 21.31 -13.12 27.61
CA GLY A 809 20.89 -13.62 26.31
C GLY A 809 20.31 -12.54 25.38
N SER A 810 19.90 -12.94 24.18
CA SER A 810 19.43 -12.02 23.13
C SER A 810 18.14 -11.29 23.52
N PHE A 811 18.09 -9.98 23.26
CA PHE A 811 16.90 -9.14 23.45
C PHE A 811 16.82 -8.02 22.41
N GLY A 812 15.65 -7.40 22.27
CA GLY A 812 15.32 -6.52 21.14
C GLY A 812 15.49 -5.03 21.39
N GLU A 813 15.29 -4.56 22.61
CA GLU A 813 15.35 -3.13 22.94
C GLU A 813 15.82 -2.85 24.37
N LEU A 814 16.53 -1.73 24.52
CA LEU A 814 16.94 -1.17 25.82
C LEU A 814 17.10 0.34 25.70
N ALA A 815 16.66 1.08 26.72
CA ALA A 815 17.05 2.47 26.90
C ALA A 815 18.22 2.57 27.88
N VAL A 816 19.21 3.39 27.53
CA VAL A 816 20.37 3.68 28.38
C VAL A 816 20.32 5.16 28.74
N ASP A 817 20.18 5.45 30.04
CA ASP A 817 19.99 6.80 30.54
C ASP A 817 21.29 7.33 31.14
N PHE A 818 21.76 8.44 30.60
CA PHE A 818 23.00 9.11 31.02
C PHE A 818 22.73 10.50 31.58
N CYS A 819 23.71 11.06 32.24
CA CYS A 819 23.89 12.51 32.31
C CYS A 819 25.31 12.89 31.87
N ILE A 820 25.47 14.16 31.55
CA ILE A 820 26.79 14.78 31.41
C ILE A 820 26.98 15.62 32.66
N ASP A 821 28.10 15.49 33.34
CA ASP A 821 28.40 16.31 34.52
C ASP A 821 28.96 17.69 34.13
N GLN A 822 29.18 18.55 35.12
CA GLN A 822 29.74 19.89 34.93
C GLN A 822 31.18 19.91 34.37
N TYR A 823 31.86 18.76 34.32
CA TYR A 823 33.21 18.57 33.80
C TYR A 823 33.23 17.85 32.44
N ASP A 824 32.08 17.74 31.77
CA ASP A 824 31.90 17.07 30.49
C ASP A 824 32.18 15.55 30.51
N SER A 825 32.13 14.93 31.69
CA SER A 825 32.18 13.47 31.83
C SER A 825 30.79 12.86 31.72
N ILE A 826 30.68 11.76 30.97
CA ILE A 826 29.44 11.00 30.79
C ILE A 826 29.28 10.03 31.95
N LYS A 827 28.16 10.09 32.64
CA LYS A 827 27.79 9.17 33.73
C LYS A 827 26.52 8.41 33.42
N LEU A 828 26.54 7.08 33.56
CA LEU A 828 25.39 6.20 33.42
C LEU A 828 24.51 6.30 34.68
N LEU A 829 23.22 6.53 34.48
CA LEU A 829 22.23 6.63 35.55
C LEU A 829 21.47 5.32 35.73
N GLU A 830 20.94 4.77 34.63
CA GLU A 830 20.15 3.54 34.63
C GLU A 830 20.07 2.89 33.24
N VAL A 831 19.64 1.63 33.21
CA VAL A 831 19.26 0.89 32.00
C VAL A 831 17.82 0.40 32.14
N ASN A 832 17.00 0.58 31.11
CA ASN A 832 15.56 0.27 31.15
C ASN A 832 15.15 -0.64 29.99
N SER A 833 14.58 -1.80 30.35
CA SER A 833 14.15 -2.89 29.46
C SER A 833 12.71 -2.80 28.96
N LYS A 834 11.90 -1.86 29.46
CA LYS A 834 10.55 -1.56 28.97
C LYS A 834 10.40 -0.05 28.73
N PRO A 835 11.20 0.52 27.82
CA PRO A 835 11.29 1.96 27.72
C PRO A 835 10.03 2.56 27.07
N ASP A 836 9.65 3.74 27.55
CA ASP A 836 8.59 4.54 26.93
C ASP A 836 9.04 5.13 25.60
N ASN A 837 8.12 5.23 24.65
CA ASN A 837 8.38 5.87 23.37
C ASN A 837 8.23 7.39 23.49
N LEU A 838 9.31 8.07 23.88
CA LEU A 838 9.34 9.52 24.07
C LEU A 838 9.34 10.32 22.75
N PHE A 839 9.50 9.67 21.59
CA PHE A 839 9.62 10.36 20.30
C PHE A 839 8.35 11.12 19.90
N SER A 840 7.16 10.64 20.30
CA SER A 840 5.90 11.36 20.07
C SER A 840 5.85 12.70 20.81
N GLN A 841 6.33 12.73 22.05
CA GLN A 841 6.32 13.92 22.91
C GLN A 841 7.21 15.04 22.35
N ILE A 842 8.32 14.69 21.69
CA ILE A 842 9.23 15.64 21.03
C ILE A 842 8.91 15.84 19.53
N ARG A 843 7.74 15.39 19.08
CA ARG A 843 7.26 15.46 17.69
C ARG A 843 8.27 14.90 16.67
N ALA A 844 8.98 13.83 17.04
CA ALA A 844 9.95 13.15 16.18
C ALA A 844 9.30 11.91 15.53
N TYR A 845 8.24 12.14 14.72
CA TYR A 845 7.41 11.06 14.17
C TYR A 845 8.18 10.07 13.29
N GLN A 846 9.21 10.53 12.56
CA GLN A 846 10.08 9.63 11.79
C GLN A 846 10.84 8.66 12.69
N LEU A 847 11.38 9.13 13.81
CA LEU A 847 12.05 8.26 14.80
C LEU A 847 11.07 7.33 15.50
N ARG A 848 9.85 7.81 15.77
CA ARG A 848 8.76 6.99 16.31
C ARG A 848 8.44 5.82 15.38
N ASN A 849 8.28 6.09 14.08
CA ASN A 849 8.02 5.06 13.06
C ASN A 849 9.21 4.09 12.95
N LEU A 850 10.44 4.62 12.90
CA LEU A 850 11.66 3.80 12.85
C LEU A 850 11.75 2.87 14.06
N ALA A 851 11.41 3.36 15.26
CA ALA A 851 11.44 2.57 16.49
C ALA A 851 10.43 1.42 16.44
N GLY A 852 9.20 1.69 15.99
CA GLY A 852 8.17 0.66 15.80
C GLY A 852 8.57 -0.36 14.72
N ILE A 853 9.12 0.09 13.60
CA ILE A 853 9.58 -0.77 12.51
C ILE A 853 10.71 -1.70 12.97
N ARG A 854 11.70 -1.19 13.72
CA ARG A 854 12.81 -2.00 14.24
C ARG A 854 12.32 -3.08 15.20
N LEU A 855 11.44 -2.71 16.14
CA LEU A 855 10.80 -3.65 17.06
C LEU A 855 10.08 -4.76 16.30
N LEU A 856 9.22 -4.41 15.35
CA LEU A 856 8.46 -5.38 14.55
C LEU A 856 9.37 -6.27 13.70
N ASN A 857 10.43 -5.73 13.10
CA ASN A 857 11.38 -6.50 12.30
C ASN A 857 12.22 -7.45 13.16
N TYR A 858 12.63 -7.04 14.35
CA TYR A 858 13.32 -7.93 15.29
C TYR A 858 12.38 -9.05 15.77
N ALA A 859 11.15 -8.71 16.14
CA ALA A 859 10.12 -9.68 16.49
C ALA A 859 9.86 -10.69 15.35
N ALA A 860 9.79 -10.21 14.11
CA ALA A 860 9.70 -11.05 12.91
C ALA A 860 10.90 -12.02 12.80
N SER A 861 12.12 -11.54 13.05
CA SER A 861 13.33 -12.37 13.00
C SER A 861 13.33 -13.48 14.06
N LEU A 862 12.82 -13.20 15.28
CA LEU A 862 12.65 -14.21 16.33
C LEU A 862 11.62 -15.27 15.95
N ALA A 863 10.58 -14.87 15.20
CA ALA A 863 9.56 -15.75 14.70
C ALA A 863 9.97 -16.53 13.42
N GLY A 864 11.21 -16.39 12.94
CA GLY A 864 11.71 -17.07 11.74
C GLY A 864 11.30 -16.42 10.41
N TYR A 865 10.88 -15.15 10.44
CA TYR A 865 10.54 -14.37 9.25
C TYR A 865 11.69 -13.43 8.92
N GLU A 866 12.53 -13.80 7.94
CA GLU A 866 13.64 -12.95 7.50
C GLU A 866 13.13 -11.67 6.80
N GLY A 867 13.80 -10.54 7.06
CA GLY A 867 13.50 -9.25 6.43
C GLY A 867 14.17 -9.14 5.07
N GLU A 868 13.40 -9.14 3.98
CA GLU A 868 13.90 -9.05 2.60
C GLU A 868 14.38 -7.65 2.19
N ASP A 869 14.02 -6.60 2.93
CA ASP A 869 14.16 -5.21 2.47
C ASP A 869 15.26 -4.37 3.18
N GLN A 870 16.25 -4.97 3.84
CA GLN A 870 17.19 -4.22 4.71
C GLN A 870 18.61 -4.05 4.13
N LYS A 871 18.76 -3.93 2.80
CA LYS A 871 20.03 -3.57 2.14
C LYS A 871 20.23 -2.07 1.90
N VAL A 872 19.46 -1.18 2.55
CA VAL A 872 19.63 0.29 2.44
C VAL A 872 20.03 0.89 3.77
#